data_AF-A0A841U833-F1
#
_entry.id   AF-A0A841U833-F1
#
_cell.length_a   1.000
_cell.length_b   1.000
_cell.length_c   1.000
_cell.angle_alpha   90.00
_cell.angle_beta   90.00
_cell.angle_gamma   90.00
#
_symmetry.space_group_name_H-M   'P 1'
#
loop_
_entity.id
_entity.type
_entity.pdbx_description
1 polymer ?
#
loop_
_entity_poly.entity_id
_entity_poly.type
_entity_poly.pdbx_seq_one_letter_code
_entity_poly.pdbx_strand_id
1 'polypeptide(L)'
;MSVKLSGPDSARIGESFDVGLSLGGPSEGATAGKFVIEYSQLQFEFVSAQSAGSGVQVLAENDEPGQVTIVATAEGGFKDGKTVLTLTFKALAETDLSGISASAELGAADGSVQQGRESFAIQVASGIAGDLNNNRAIDVGDLAVLIKYFGVDSTSADWSKVAAGDFDKSGAIDLADLAALGKIVLYDNGQQFELLEADIMGMQNAMEAGKLTSVELVQMYLDRIAAYDQQGPAIKSIISVNQEALKTAAALDAERKEKGPRGLLHGIPIIVKDNYDTLGMPTSAGCTCLKDNYTVSDSYMVKKLKDAGAIILAKANLSEFAINTDTNSSLGGQTKNPYDLTKNPGGSSGGTGAALAANFGAAGLGTDTGGSIRIPSSYNSIVGIRPTIGLTSRDGIIPLALSQDVGGPMARTVADAAIMLDAISGYDPNDIATAGSVGKIPVSYTKYLDKNGLDGARIGVITDASITGSNAEVKGLLAKAVEDMKAQGATVVEVSIPNVSKILSYSSLSAYEFKFNLNEYLANTRMVDPNVVRYHTLGDIVNSGTDFLQSLKNTLTTRNGIETLETQEYKDILLYRTKLTQQSLLQVMADNKLDALLYPSTSGPTGSSSGSANRLSPFSGFPAISVPAGFVSAGTPIGIELLGRPYEEGTLIKLAYSYEQATHNRKAPESVPELAAAEPAPQP
;
A
#
# COMPACT_ATOMS: atom_id res chain seq x y z
N MET A 1 -4.83 -49.33 -15.58
CA MET A 1 -5.96 -49.30 -14.65
C MET A 1 -6.11 -47.89 -14.11
N SER A 2 -7.31 -47.35 -14.05
CA SER A 2 -7.62 -46.08 -13.38
C SER A 2 -8.44 -46.34 -12.12
N VAL A 3 -8.28 -45.51 -11.10
CA VAL A 3 -9.23 -45.44 -9.98
C VAL A 3 -10.22 -44.32 -10.30
N LYS A 4 -11.44 -44.37 -9.77
CA LYS A 4 -12.50 -43.37 -9.93
C LYS A 4 -13.22 -43.14 -8.61
N LEU A 5 -13.13 -41.95 -8.04
CA LEU A 5 -13.91 -41.53 -6.87
C LEU A 5 -15.23 -40.85 -7.29
N SER A 6 -16.31 -41.13 -6.57
CA SER A 6 -17.63 -40.53 -6.75
C SER A 6 -18.27 -40.26 -5.41
N GLY A 7 -18.94 -39.12 -5.22
CA GLY A 7 -19.51 -38.71 -3.94
C GLY A 7 -20.39 -37.47 -4.11
N PRO A 8 -20.82 -36.81 -3.03
CA PRO A 8 -21.61 -35.60 -3.13
C PRO A 8 -20.78 -34.43 -3.68
N ASP A 9 -21.46 -33.48 -4.34
CA ASP A 9 -20.84 -32.25 -4.88
C ASP A 9 -20.37 -31.28 -3.77
N SER A 10 -20.90 -31.42 -2.54
CA SER A 10 -20.50 -30.65 -1.36
C SER A 10 -20.96 -31.35 -0.07
N ALA A 11 -20.24 -31.19 1.03
CA ALA A 11 -20.59 -31.64 2.38
C ALA A 11 -20.41 -30.50 3.39
N ARG A 12 -21.38 -30.35 4.31
CA ARG A 12 -21.35 -29.31 5.35
C ARG A 12 -20.52 -29.75 6.56
N ILE A 13 -20.01 -28.79 7.32
CA ILE A 13 -19.27 -29.06 8.57
C ILE A 13 -20.08 -30.00 9.49
N GLY A 14 -19.47 -31.11 9.88
CA GLY A 14 -20.04 -32.13 10.74
C GLY A 14 -20.91 -33.18 10.03
N GLU A 15 -21.19 -33.01 8.73
CA GLU A 15 -21.94 -33.96 7.91
C GLU A 15 -21.09 -35.19 7.57
N SER A 16 -21.68 -36.38 7.67
CA SER A 16 -21.07 -37.62 7.17
C SER A 16 -21.60 -37.93 5.77
N PHE A 17 -20.70 -38.30 4.87
CA PHE A 17 -21.03 -38.61 3.48
C PHE A 17 -20.19 -39.76 2.93
N ASP A 18 -20.70 -40.40 1.88
CA ASP A 18 -20.08 -41.56 1.25
C ASP A 18 -19.36 -41.20 -0.05
N VAL A 19 -18.19 -41.80 -0.23
CA VAL A 19 -17.35 -41.74 -1.42
C VAL A 19 -17.21 -43.15 -2.00
N GLY A 20 -17.84 -43.39 -3.13
CA GLY A 20 -17.66 -44.61 -3.92
C GLY A 20 -16.32 -44.62 -4.65
N LEU A 21 -15.56 -45.69 -4.49
CA LEU A 21 -14.33 -45.97 -5.25
C LEU A 21 -14.63 -47.05 -6.29
N SER A 22 -14.43 -46.74 -7.57
CA SER A 22 -14.57 -47.66 -8.71
C SER A 22 -13.25 -47.80 -9.47
N LEU A 23 -13.12 -48.86 -10.27
CA LEU A 23 -11.93 -49.13 -11.09
C LEU A 23 -12.27 -49.04 -12.57
N GLY A 24 -11.30 -48.57 -13.37
CA GLY A 24 -11.40 -48.40 -14.82
C GLY A 24 -10.30 -49.14 -15.59
N GLY A 25 -10.64 -49.82 -16.69
CA GLY A 25 -9.70 -50.58 -17.52
C GLY A 25 -9.66 -52.08 -17.15
N PRO A 26 -8.72 -52.88 -17.70
CA PRO A 26 -8.75 -54.34 -17.60
C PRO A 26 -8.42 -54.86 -16.19
N SER A 27 -9.38 -54.78 -15.28
CA SER A 27 -9.34 -55.33 -13.91
C SER A 27 -9.88 -56.77 -13.84
N GLU A 28 -10.41 -57.29 -14.94
CA GLU A 28 -10.96 -58.66 -15.03
C GLU A 28 -9.86 -59.71 -14.76
N GLY A 29 -10.03 -60.47 -13.67
CA GLY A 29 -9.11 -61.54 -13.25
C GLY A 29 -8.28 -61.24 -12.00
N ALA A 30 -8.28 -60.01 -11.49
CA ALA A 30 -7.65 -59.67 -10.21
C ALA A 30 -8.57 -60.00 -9.02
N THR A 31 -8.10 -60.82 -8.08
CA THR A 31 -8.89 -61.33 -6.95
C THR A 31 -8.53 -60.70 -5.60
N ALA A 32 -7.44 -59.94 -5.53
CA ALA A 32 -7.00 -59.21 -4.34
C ALA A 32 -6.53 -57.79 -4.72
N GLY A 33 -6.84 -56.81 -3.88
CA GLY A 33 -6.50 -55.40 -4.11
C GLY A 33 -6.12 -54.69 -2.82
N LYS A 34 -5.09 -53.85 -2.90
CA LYS A 34 -4.71 -52.87 -1.87
C LYS A 34 -5.12 -51.48 -2.38
N PHE A 35 -5.91 -50.76 -1.60
CA PHE A 35 -6.37 -49.41 -1.88
C PHE A 35 -5.75 -48.47 -0.85
N VAL A 36 -5.08 -47.41 -1.31
CA VAL A 36 -4.52 -46.38 -0.43
C VAL A 36 -5.25 -45.08 -0.72
N ILE A 37 -5.89 -44.53 0.29
CA ILE A 37 -6.68 -43.31 0.23
C ILE A 37 -6.00 -42.27 1.08
N GLU A 38 -5.57 -41.17 0.47
CA GLU A 38 -4.95 -40.04 1.15
C GLU A 38 -5.99 -38.93 1.25
N TYR A 39 -6.10 -38.30 2.42
CA TYR A 39 -7.07 -37.25 2.65
C TYR A 39 -6.54 -36.11 3.54
N SER A 40 -7.05 -34.90 3.33
CA SER A 40 -6.71 -33.73 4.14
C SER A 40 -7.34 -33.83 5.54
N GLN A 41 -6.50 -33.92 6.57
CA GLN A 41 -6.95 -33.94 7.97
C GLN A 41 -7.59 -32.61 8.43
N LEU A 42 -7.38 -31.52 7.67
CA LEU A 42 -8.03 -30.24 7.94
C LEU A 42 -9.48 -30.21 7.44
N GLN A 43 -9.81 -31.06 6.46
CA GLN A 43 -11.11 -31.07 5.80
C GLN A 43 -11.95 -32.30 6.17
N PHE A 44 -11.32 -33.44 6.47
CA PHE A 44 -12.01 -34.71 6.65
C PHE A 44 -11.51 -35.51 7.84
N GLU A 45 -12.45 -36.19 8.48
CA GLU A 45 -12.23 -37.32 9.40
C GLU A 45 -12.72 -38.58 8.68
N PHE A 46 -11.86 -39.58 8.51
CA PHE A 46 -12.26 -40.88 7.95
C PHE A 46 -13.10 -41.65 8.97
N VAL A 47 -14.19 -42.27 8.53
CA VAL A 47 -15.15 -42.95 9.42
C VAL A 47 -15.11 -44.47 9.23
N SER A 48 -15.24 -44.96 8.00
CA SER A 48 -15.21 -46.40 7.71
C SER A 48 -15.08 -46.70 6.22
N ALA A 49 -14.61 -47.91 5.87
CA ALA A 49 -14.78 -48.45 4.52
C ALA A 49 -15.66 -49.70 4.51
N GLN A 50 -16.54 -49.79 3.51
CA GLN A 50 -17.46 -50.90 3.31
C GLN A 50 -17.38 -51.43 1.88
N SER A 51 -17.70 -52.71 1.67
CA SER A 51 -17.80 -53.26 0.33
C SER A 51 -19.09 -52.81 -0.36
N ALA A 52 -18.99 -52.40 -1.62
CA ALA A 52 -20.11 -51.83 -2.37
C ALA A 52 -20.85 -52.84 -3.28
N GLY A 53 -20.40 -54.10 -3.37
CA GLY A 53 -20.94 -55.10 -4.31
C GLY A 53 -20.88 -56.55 -3.84
N SER A 54 -21.74 -57.39 -4.42
CA SER A 54 -21.77 -58.84 -4.16
C SER A 54 -20.47 -59.51 -4.59
N GLY A 55 -19.72 -60.04 -3.64
CA GLY A 55 -18.45 -60.75 -3.87
C GLY A 55 -17.19 -59.97 -3.46
N VAL A 56 -17.27 -58.68 -3.10
CA VAL A 56 -16.14 -57.93 -2.55
C VAL A 56 -16.12 -58.03 -1.01
N GLN A 57 -14.98 -58.40 -0.43
CA GLN A 57 -14.78 -58.47 1.02
C GLN A 57 -13.58 -57.63 1.44
N VAL A 58 -13.78 -56.72 2.41
CA VAL A 58 -12.68 -56.00 3.07
C VAL A 58 -12.04 -56.94 4.11
N LEU A 59 -10.75 -57.22 3.96
CA LEU A 59 -9.98 -58.12 4.83
C LEU A 59 -9.22 -57.39 5.93
N ALA A 60 -8.74 -56.19 5.64
CA ALA A 60 -8.02 -55.35 6.59
C ALA A 60 -8.20 -53.87 6.24
N GLU A 61 -8.27 -53.05 7.28
CA GLU A 61 -8.29 -51.59 7.22
C GLU A 61 -7.23 -51.10 8.23
N ASN A 62 -6.30 -50.27 7.76
CA ASN A 62 -5.34 -49.58 8.61
C ASN A 62 -5.53 -48.09 8.41
N ASP A 63 -6.11 -47.45 9.42
CA ASP A 63 -6.39 -46.02 9.45
C ASP A 63 -5.25 -45.28 10.15
N GLU A 64 -4.50 -44.51 9.39
CA GLU A 64 -3.49 -43.58 9.89
C GLU A 64 -3.96 -42.16 9.61
N PRO A 65 -3.60 -41.17 10.46
CA PRO A 65 -4.00 -39.79 10.21
C PRO A 65 -3.66 -39.34 8.79
N GLY A 66 -4.69 -39.01 8.00
CA GLY A 66 -4.56 -38.50 6.63
C GLY A 66 -4.28 -39.57 5.55
N GLN A 67 -4.24 -40.85 5.92
CA GLN A 67 -4.13 -41.95 4.98
C GLN A 67 -4.77 -43.22 5.52
N VAL A 68 -5.73 -43.79 4.79
CA VAL A 68 -6.27 -45.12 5.07
C VAL A 68 -5.85 -46.12 4.01
N THR A 69 -5.36 -47.28 4.46
CA THR A 69 -5.03 -48.41 3.60
C THR A 69 -6.04 -49.54 3.80
N ILE A 70 -6.67 -49.98 2.71
CA ILE A 70 -7.70 -51.01 2.70
C ILE A 70 -7.23 -52.17 1.84
N VAL A 71 -7.32 -53.39 2.38
CA VAL A 71 -7.07 -54.62 1.62
C VAL A 71 -8.40 -55.33 1.41
N ALA A 72 -8.75 -55.62 0.17
CA ALA A 72 -9.99 -56.30 -0.18
C ALA A 72 -9.77 -57.44 -1.19
N THR A 73 -10.67 -58.42 -1.17
CA THR A 73 -10.75 -59.50 -2.16
C THR A 73 -12.06 -59.43 -2.94
N ALA A 74 -12.08 -60.00 -4.14
CA ALA A 74 -13.26 -60.06 -4.99
C ALA A 74 -13.47 -61.47 -5.56
N GLU A 75 -14.53 -62.16 -5.12
CA GLU A 75 -14.97 -63.44 -5.66
C GLU A 75 -15.51 -63.24 -7.09
N GLY A 76 -14.78 -63.76 -8.09
CA GLY A 76 -15.04 -63.49 -9.50
C GLY A 76 -14.35 -62.24 -10.08
N GLY A 77 -13.49 -61.58 -9.30
CA GLY A 77 -12.63 -60.46 -9.70
C GLY A 77 -13.29 -59.08 -9.62
N PHE A 78 -12.47 -58.02 -9.61
CA PHE A 78 -12.96 -56.63 -9.60
C PHE A 78 -13.53 -56.23 -10.96
N LYS A 79 -14.81 -55.86 -11.00
CA LYS A 79 -15.52 -55.52 -12.25
C LYS A 79 -15.25 -54.07 -12.68
N ASP A 80 -14.91 -53.89 -13.96
CA ASP A 80 -14.68 -52.59 -14.57
C ASP A 80 -15.94 -51.68 -14.46
N GLY A 81 -15.71 -50.42 -14.09
CA GLY A 81 -16.75 -49.39 -13.96
C GLY A 81 -17.75 -49.58 -12.81
N LYS A 82 -17.53 -50.55 -11.91
CA LYS A 82 -18.38 -50.75 -10.71
C LYS A 82 -17.68 -50.24 -9.45
N THR A 83 -18.47 -49.66 -8.55
CA THR A 83 -18.00 -49.29 -7.21
C THR A 83 -17.59 -50.56 -6.46
N VAL A 84 -16.36 -50.55 -5.96
CA VAL A 84 -15.72 -51.64 -5.23
C VAL A 84 -15.81 -51.38 -3.72
N LEU A 85 -15.54 -50.14 -3.30
CA LEU A 85 -15.60 -49.71 -1.91
C LEU A 85 -16.49 -48.48 -1.78
N THR A 86 -17.19 -48.37 -0.66
CA THR A 86 -17.84 -47.15 -0.19
C THR A 86 -17.08 -46.67 1.03
N LEU A 87 -16.52 -45.47 0.98
CA LEU A 87 -15.73 -44.85 2.03
C LEU A 87 -16.58 -43.76 2.69
N THR A 88 -16.80 -43.84 3.99
CA THR A 88 -17.53 -42.80 4.72
C THR A 88 -16.54 -41.83 5.33
N PHE A 89 -16.75 -40.54 5.08
CA PHE A 89 -16.01 -39.44 5.70
C PHE A 89 -16.96 -38.55 6.48
N LYS A 90 -16.41 -37.80 7.43
CA LYS A 90 -17.08 -36.69 8.11
C LYS A 90 -16.35 -35.40 7.79
N ALA A 91 -17.08 -34.39 7.34
CA ALA A 91 -16.54 -33.09 7.01
C ALA A 91 -16.16 -32.31 8.29
N LEU A 92 -14.94 -31.79 8.34
CA LEU A 92 -14.43 -30.90 9.39
C LEU A 92 -14.47 -29.42 8.94
N ALA A 93 -14.62 -29.17 7.64
CA ALA A 93 -14.84 -27.87 6.99
C ALA A 93 -15.92 -28.01 5.91
N GLU A 94 -16.49 -26.91 5.40
CA GLU A 94 -17.33 -26.98 4.20
C GLU A 94 -16.42 -27.33 3.00
N THR A 95 -16.71 -28.44 2.33
CA THR A 95 -15.77 -29.08 1.40
C THR A 95 -16.51 -29.93 0.37
N ASP A 96 -15.87 -30.23 -0.74
CA ASP A 96 -16.28 -31.28 -1.69
C ASP A 96 -15.29 -32.47 -1.58
N LEU A 97 -15.10 -33.23 -2.67
CA LEU A 97 -14.10 -34.32 -2.72
C LEU A 97 -12.66 -33.81 -2.92
N SER A 98 -12.45 -32.51 -3.10
CA SER A 98 -11.11 -31.92 -3.21
C SER A 98 -10.36 -32.12 -1.89
N GLY A 99 -9.22 -32.79 -1.97
CA GLY A 99 -8.46 -33.22 -0.80
C GLY A 99 -8.64 -34.69 -0.42
N ILE A 100 -9.38 -35.50 -1.20
CA ILE A 100 -9.34 -36.96 -1.15
C ILE A 100 -8.72 -37.50 -2.45
N SER A 101 -7.75 -38.40 -2.35
CA SER A 101 -7.17 -39.10 -3.49
C SER A 101 -7.05 -40.59 -3.22
N ALA A 102 -7.07 -41.41 -4.28
CA ALA A 102 -7.01 -42.85 -4.14
C ALA A 102 -6.08 -43.51 -5.17
N SER A 103 -5.39 -44.53 -4.70
CA SER A 103 -4.62 -45.44 -5.54
C SER A 103 -4.98 -46.88 -5.24
N ALA A 104 -4.79 -47.75 -6.23
CA ALA A 104 -5.07 -49.16 -6.12
C ALA A 104 -3.92 -49.99 -6.72
N GLU A 105 -3.56 -51.06 -6.03
CA GLU A 105 -2.68 -52.12 -6.49
C GLU A 105 -3.47 -53.43 -6.52
N LEU A 106 -3.62 -54.03 -7.68
CA LEU A 106 -4.36 -55.29 -7.87
C LEU A 106 -3.41 -56.45 -8.17
N GLY A 107 -3.58 -57.57 -7.46
CA GLY A 107 -2.90 -58.82 -7.72
C GLY A 107 -3.75 -59.76 -8.59
N ALA A 108 -3.20 -60.20 -9.72
CA ALA A 108 -3.79 -61.23 -10.56
C ALA A 108 -3.38 -62.65 -10.12
N ALA A 109 -4.16 -63.66 -10.51
CA ALA A 109 -3.92 -65.06 -10.15
C ALA A 109 -2.60 -65.64 -10.70
N ASP A 110 -1.99 -64.99 -11.70
CA ASP A 110 -0.71 -65.37 -12.31
C ASP A 110 0.51 -64.71 -11.62
N GLY A 111 0.29 -63.93 -10.55
CA GLY A 111 1.33 -63.23 -9.81
C GLY A 111 1.72 -61.86 -10.36
N SER A 112 1.07 -61.38 -11.43
CA SER A 112 1.26 -60.02 -11.92
C SER A 112 0.55 -58.97 -11.05
N VAL A 113 1.14 -57.77 -10.94
CA VAL A 113 0.58 -56.63 -10.19
C VAL A 113 0.22 -55.53 -11.16
N GLN A 114 -1.03 -55.06 -11.10
CA GLN A 114 -1.48 -53.88 -11.82
C GLN A 114 -1.63 -52.70 -10.86
N GLN A 115 -1.02 -51.56 -11.18
CA GLN A 115 -1.15 -50.33 -10.41
C GLN A 115 -1.99 -49.30 -11.17
N GLY A 116 -2.78 -48.54 -10.43
CA GLY A 116 -3.59 -47.43 -10.93
C GLY A 116 -3.67 -46.34 -9.87
N ARG A 117 -3.57 -45.09 -10.28
CA ARG A 117 -3.72 -43.93 -9.40
C ARG A 117 -4.72 -42.97 -10.02
N GLU A 118 -5.56 -42.37 -9.20
CA GLU A 118 -6.35 -41.22 -9.59
C GLU A 118 -6.09 -40.10 -8.58
N SER A 119 -5.81 -38.93 -9.13
CA SER A 119 -5.95 -37.65 -8.43
C SER A 119 -7.05 -36.91 -9.18
N PHE A 120 -7.87 -36.13 -8.48
CA PHE A 120 -8.92 -35.31 -9.11
C PHE A 120 -8.29 -34.41 -10.19
N ALA A 121 -8.28 -34.90 -11.42
CA ALA A 121 -8.02 -34.17 -12.65
C ALA A 121 -9.29 -34.34 -13.47
N ILE A 122 -10.32 -33.57 -13.12
CA ILE A 122 -11.51 -33.49 -13.96
C ILE A 122 -11.04 -32.98 -15.34
N GLN A 123 -11.63 -33.47 -16.42
CA GLN A 123 -11.54 -32.84 -17.73
C GLN A 123 -12.96 -32.63 -18.20
N VAL A 124 -13.50 -31.42 -18.04
CA VAL A 124 -14.73 -30.97 -18.69
C VAL A 124 -14.55 -29.49 -19.06
N ALA A 125 -14.84 -29.17 -20.32
CA ALA A 125 -14.70 -27.85 -20.90
C ALA A 125 -15.90 -26.96 -20.57
N SER A 126 -15.67 -25.91 -19.77
CA SER A 126 -16.18 -24.53 -19.91
C SER A 126 -15.71 -23.77 -18.66
N GLY A 127 -14.83 -22.79 -18.82
CA GLY A 127 -14.22 -22.04 -17.71
C GLY A 127 -15.28 -21.45 -16.78
N ILE A 128 -15.00 -21.50 -15.47
CA ILE A 128 -15.77 -20.77 -14.46
C ILE A 128 -15.53 -19.28 -14.74
N ALA A 129 -16.58 -18.49 -14.90
CA ALA A 129 -16.44 -17.04 -15.03
C ALA A 129 -15.81 -16.51 -13.74
N GLY A 130 -14.65 -15.85 -13.82
CA GLY A 130 -13.84 -15.46 -12.68
C GLY A 130 -12.67 -16.39 -12.32
N ASP A 131 -12.55 -17.58 -12.91
CA ASP A 131 -11.35 -18.43 -12.80
C ASP A 131 -10.32 -17.96 -13.85
N LEU A 132 -9.37 -17.16 -13.40
CA LEU A 132 -8.36 -16.49 -14.23
C LEU A 132 -7.03 -17.22 -14.21
N ASN A 133 -6.83 -18.14 -13.27
CA ASN A 133 -5.60 -18.92 -13.14
C ASN A 133 -5.76 -20.38 -13.63
N ASN A 134 -6.95 -20.77 -14.07
CA ASN A 134 -7.35 -22.11 -14.55
C ASN A 134 -7.21 -23.22 -13.50
N ASN A 135 -7.31 -22.89 -12.20
CA ASN A 135 -7.32 -23.87 -11.13
C ASN A 135 -8.72 -24.41 -10.82
N ARG A 136 -9.76 -23.89 -11.49
CA ARG A 136 -11.17 -24.27 -11.34
C ARG A 136 -11.77 -23.97 -9.97
N ALA A 137 -11.21 -22.99 -9.29
CA ALA A 137 -11.82 -22.31 -8.18
C ALA A 137 -11.97 -20.83 -8.54
N ILE A 138 -12.78 -20.12 -7.77
CA ILE A 138 -12.70 -18.66 -7.71
C ILE A 138 -12.07 -18.36 -6.34
N ASP A 139 -10.78 -18.05 -6.33
CA ASP A 139 -10.00 -17.86 -5.11
C ASP A 139 -9.05 -16.65 -5.17
N VAL A 140 -8.24 -16.48 -4.11
CA VAL A 140 -7.30 -15.36 -3.99
C VAL A 140 -6.26 -15.33 -5.10
N GLY A 141 -5.98 -16.49 -5.72
CA GLY A 141 -5.17 -16.60 -6.92
C GLY A 141 -5.80 -15.90 -8.11
N ASP A 142 -7.11 -16.01 -8.29
CA ASP A 142 -7.84 -15.31 -9.36
C ASP A 142 -7.88 -13.81 -9.13
N LEU A 143 -8.18 -13.38 -7.90
CA LEU A 143 -8.15 -11.96 -7.55
C LEU A 143 -6.76 -11.34 -7.78
N ALA A 144 -5.70 -12.07 -7.41
CA ALA A 144 -4.32 -11.67 -7.66
C ALA A 144 -3.95 -11.64 -9.15
N VAL A 145 -4.64 -12.40 -10.00
CA VAL A 145 -4.52 -12.27 -11.45
C VAL A 145 -5.27 -11.03 -11.93
N LEU A 146 -6.53 -10.83 -11.56
CA LEU A 146 -7.37 -9.73 -12.05
C LEU A 146 -6.78 -8.35 -11.69
N ILE A 147 -6.26 -8.17 -10.47
CA ILE A 147 -5.63 -6.92 -10.00
C ILE A 147 -4.50 -6.46 -10.93
N LYS A 148 -3.72 -7.39 -11.48
CA LYS A 148 -2.59 -7.06 -12.37
C LYS A 148 -3.03 -6.44 -13.69
N TYR A 149 -4.30 -6.62 -14.06
CA TYR A 149 -4.86 -6.15 -15.32
C TYR A 149 -5.94 -5.09 -15.11
N PHE A 150 -6.00 -4.44 -13.94
CA PHE A 150 -6.86 -3.28 -13.74
C PHE A 150 -6.59 -2.17 -14.76
N GLY A 151 -7.66 -1.64 -15.37
CA GLY A 151 -7.58 -0.63 -16.42
C GLY A 151 -7.10 -1.17 -17.78
N VAL A 152 -7.09 -2.50 -17.96
CA VAL A 152 -6.90 -3.16 -19.26
C VAL A 152 -8.26 -3.26 -19.96
N ASP A 153 -8.33 -2.84 -21.22
CA ASP A 153 -9.55 -2.91 -22.03
C ASP A 153 -9.48 -3.96 -23.14
N SER A 154 -10.61 -4.16 -23.81
CA SER A 154 -10.81 -5.10 -24.91
C SER A 154 -9.92 -4.87 -26.14
N THR A 155 -9.22 -3.73 -26.21
CA THR A 155 -8.25 -3.44 -27.27
C THR A 155 -6.82 -3.88 -26.93
N SER A 156 -6.57 -4.24 -25.67
CA SER A 156 -5.26 -4.70 -25.19
C SER A 156 -4.92 -6.10 -25.69
N ALA A 157 -3.64 -6.33 -26.00
CA ALA A 157 -3.11 -7.66 -26.32
C ALA A 157 -3.25 -8.66 -25.15
N ASP A 158 -3.41 -8.16 -23.93
CA ASP A 158 -3.60 -8.96 -22.73
C ASP A 158 -5.07 -9.28 -22.43
N TRP A 159 -6.03 -8.72 -23.19
CA TRP A 159 -7.46 -8.87 -22.92
C TRP A 159 -7.90 -10.33 -22.83
N SER A 160 -7.39 -11.20 -23.72
CA SER A 160 -7.73 -12.62 -23.72
C SER A 160 -7.33 -13.37 -22.44
N LYS A 161 -6.43 -12.81 -21.62
CA LYS A 161 -6.00 -13.39 -20.34
C LYS A 161 -6.97 -13.08 -19.21
N VAL A 162 -7.76 -12.02 -19.33
CA VAL A 162 -8.61 -11.50 -18.24
C VAL A 162 -10.06 -11.25 -18.61
N ALA A 163 -10.44 -11.44 -19.88
CA ALA A 163 -11.81 -11.27 -20.34
C ALA A 163 -12.85 -12.12 -19.57
N ALA A 164 -12.44 -13.22 -18.93
CA ALA A 164 -13.30 -14.03 -18.07
C ALA A 164 -13.60 -13.39 -16.70
N GLY A 165 -12.86 -12.33 -16.34
CA GLY A 165 -13.04 -11.51 -15.15
C GLY A 165 -13.74 -10.19 -15.44
N ASP A 166 -14.21 -9.95 -16.67
CA ASP A 166 -15.13 -8.85 -17.02
C ASP A 166 -16.57 -9.30 -16.68
N PHE A 167 -16.93 -9.18 -15.40
CA PHE A 167 -18.20 -9.63 -14.84
C PHE A 167 -19.37 -8.77 -15.30
N ASP A 168 -19.14 -7.47 -15.50
CA ASP A 168 -20.16 -6.51 -15.91
C ASP A 168 -20.28 -6.33 -17.43
N LYS A 169 -19.34 -6.91 -18.19
CA LYS A 169 -19.25 -6.88 -19.66
C LYS A 169 -19.04 -5.47 -20.21
N SER A 170 -18.38 -4.61 -19.46
CA SER A 170 -18.02 -3.25 -19.87
C SER A 170 -16.98 -3.24 -20.99
N GLY A 171 -16.24 -4.34 -21.18
CA GLY A 171 -15.12 -4.40 -22.12
C GLY A 171 -13.84 -3.78 -21.57
N ALA A 172 -13.76 -3.56 -20.26
CA ALA A 172 -12.55 -3.22 -19.52
C ALA A 172 -12.55 -3.90 -18.16
N ILE A 173 -11.38 -4.25 -17.63
CA ILE A 173 -11.25 -4.72 -16.25
C ILE A 173 -11.23 -3.50 -15.35
N ASP A 174 -12.31 -3.27 -14.65
CA ASP A 174 -12.46 -2.12 -13.77
C ASP A 174 -12.75 -2.51 -12.32
N LEU A 175 -13.27 -1.55 -11.54
CA LEU A 175 -13.50 -1.75 -10.13
C LEU A 175 -14.69 -2.65 -9.85
N ALA A 176 -15.71 -2.68 -10.73
CA ALA A 176 -16.86 -3.55 -10.60
C ALA A 176 -16.41 -5.02 -10.73
N ASP A 177 -15.49 -5.30 -11.65
CA ASP A 177 -14.96 -6.63 -11.91
C ASP A 177 -14.10 -7.17 -10.78
N LEU A 178 -13.14 -6.35 -10.34
CA LEU A 178 -12.27 -6.68 -9.22
C LEU A 178 -13.04 -7.05 -7.97
N ALA A 179 -14.16 -6.36 -7.78
CA ALA A 179 -14.86 -6.40 -6.54
C ALA A 179 -16.03 -7.41 -6.60
N ALA A 180 -16.54 -7.75 -7.79
CA ALA A 180 -17.29 -8.98 -8.03
C ALA A 180 -16.45 -10.22 -7.72
N LEU A 181 -15.20 -10.27 -8.20
CA LEU A 181 -14.28 -11.37 -7.89
C LEU A 181 -13.89 -11.37 -6.41
N GLY A 182 -13.52 -10.22 -5.86
CA GLY A 182 -13.15 -10.06 -4.45
C GLY A 182 -14.25 -10.48 -3.48
N LYS A 183 -15.52 -10.23 -3.82
CA LYS A 183 -16.68 -10.73 -3.07
C LYS A 183 -16.69 -12.27 -3.00
N ILE A 184 -16.56 -12.93 -4.14
CA ILE A 184 -16.59 -14.40 -4.24
C ILE A 184 -15.41 -15.00 -3.47
N VAL A 185 -14.24 -14.38 -3.61
CA VAL A 185 -12.97 -14.90 -3.11
C VAL A 185 -12.77 -14.70 -1.60
N LEU A 186 -13.06 -13.50 -1.10
CA LEU A 186 -12.67 -13.09 0.27
C LEU A 186 -13.84 -13.19 1.27
N TYR A 187 -15.09 -13.18 0.80
CA TYR A 187 -16.21 -12.83 1.65
C TYR A 187 -17.39 -13.82 1.65
N ASP A 188 -17.40 -14.78 0.73
CA ASP A 188 -18.38 -15.88 0.71
C ASP A 188 -18.08 -16.96 1.78
N ASN A 189 -16.94 -16.86 2.49
CA ASN A 189 -16.55 -17.74 3.61
C ASN A 189 -16.87 -17.18 5.02
N GLY A 190 -17.62 -16.07 5.11
CA GLY A 190 -18.03 -15.48 6.41
C GLY A 190 -16.97 -14.63 7.13
N GLN A 191 -15.85 -14.29 6.49
CA GLN A 191 -14.86 -13.35 7.04
C GLN A 191 -15.42 -11.91 7.14
N GLN A 192 -15.07 -11.23 8.23
CA GLN A 192 -15.36 -9.81 8.48
C GLN A 192 -14.22 -8.93 7.94
N PHE A 193 -14.51 -7.66 7.64
CA PHE A 193 -13.47 -6.69 7.26
C PHE A 193 -12.62 -6.30 8.48
N GLU A 194 -11.30 -6.33 8.31
CA GLU A 194 -10.32 -5.88 9.31
C GLU A 194 -9.70 -4.56 8.86
N LEU A 195 -9.74 -3.53 9.71
CA LEU A 195 -9.23 -2.19 9.36
C LEU A 195 -7.71 -2.12 9.38
N LEU A 196 -7.09 -2.79 10.35
CA LEU A 196 -5.66 -2.64 10.60
C LEU A 196 -4.86 -3.15 9.42
N GLU A 197 -3.98 -2.29 8.90
CA GLU A 197 -3.12 -2.59 7.75
C GLU A 197 -3.85 -2.92 6.45
N ALA A 198 -5.18 -2.75 6.38
CA ALA A 198 -5.91 -2.81 5.12
C ALA A 198 -5.37 -1.77 4.14
N ASP A 199 -5.20 -2.20 2.89
CA ASP A 199 -4.85 -1.33 1.76
C ASP A 199 -6.14 -0.80 1.08
N ILE A 200 -5.98 0.18 0.19
CA ILE A 200 -7.12 0.83 -0.50
C ILE A 200 -7.90 -0.19 -1.32
N MET A 201 -7.22 -1.14 -1.95
CA MET A 201 -7.85 -2.19 -2.75
C MET A 201 -8.72 -3.12 -1.88
N GLY A 202 -8.23 -3.54 -0.73
CA GLY A 202 -8.97 -4.32 0.25
C GLY A 202 -10.22 -3.60 0.74
N MET A 203 -10.12 -2.29 1.01
CA MET A 203 -11.28 -1.47 1.38
C MET A 203 -12.32 -1.37 0.25
N GLN A 204 -11.87 -1.17 -0.99
CA GLN A 204 -12.77 -1.13 -2.15
C GLN A 204 -13.48 -2.47 -2.36
N ASN A 205 -12.73 -3.57 -2.28
CA ASN A 205 -13.28 -4.93 -2.42
C ASN A 205 -14.31 -5.22 -1.33
N ALA A 206 -14.05 -4.82 -0.08
CA ALA A 206 -15.00 -4.96 1.02
C ALA A 206 -16.29 -4.15 0.78
N MET A 207 -16.15 -2.92 0.25
CA MET A 207 -17.29 -2.06 -0.05
C MET A 207 -18.17 -2.62 -1.16
N GLU A 208 -17.59 -3.14 -2.24
CA GLU A 208 -18.39 -3.75 -3.31
C GLU A 208 -19.03 -5.07 -2.89
N ALA A 209 -18.33 -5.85 -2.06
CA ALA A 209 -18.87 -7.08 -1.50
C ALA A 209 -20.06 -6.84 -0.54
N GLY A 210 -20.34 -5.57 -0.20
CA GLY A 210 -21.37 -5.19 0.77
C GLY A 210 -21.02 -5.58 2.21
N LYS A 211 -19.73 -5.81 2.49
CA LYS A 211 -19.21 -6.14 3.82
C LYS A 211 -18.73 -4.91 4.60
N LEU A 212 -18.62 -3.79 3.90
CA LEU A 212 -18.22 -2.50 4.43
C LEU A 212 -18.98 -1.42 3.68
N THR A 213 -19.27 -0.32 4.33
CA THR A 213 -19.71 0.93 3.71
C THR A 213 -18.67 2.02 3.96
N SER A 214 -18.66 3.08 3.16
CA SER A 214 -17.81 4.24 3.41
C SER A 214 -18.12 4.87 4.77
N VAL A 215 -19.40 4.91 5.17
CA VAL A 215 -19.80 5.39 6.50
C VAL A 215 -19.16 4.56 7.62
N GLU A 216 -19.23 3.23 7.54
CA GLU A 216 -18.60 2.34 8.52
C GLU A 216 -17.08 2.52 8.54
N LEU A 217 -16.44 2.58 7.37
CA LEU A 217 -15.00 2.79 7.26
C LEU A 217 -14.57 4.13 7.89
N VAL A 218 -15.29 5.22 7.60
CA VAL A 218 -15.04 6.53 8.21
C VAL A 218 -15.23 6.48 9.72
N GLN A 219 -16.30 5.84 10.20
CA GLN A 219 -16.55 5.70 11.63
C GLN A 219 -15.42 4.94 12.34
N MET A 220 -14.96 3.81 11.76
CA MET A 220 -13.84 3.04 12.31
C MET A 220 -12.57 3.88 12.47
N TYR A 221 -12.24 4.75 11.50
CA TYR A 221 -11.10 5.65 11.63
C TYR A 221 -11.33 6.78 12.64
N LEU A 222 -12.53 7.36 12.70
CA LEU A 222 -12.87 8.38 13.69
C LEU A 222 -12.78 7.83 15.13
N ASP A 223 -13.24 6.60 15.35
CA ASP A 223 -13.16 5.92 16.64
C ASP A 223 -11.69 5.72 17.06
N ARG A 224 -10.82 5.33 16.14
CA ARG A 224 -9.38 5.22 16.40
C ARG A 224 -8.72 6.56 16.71
N ILE A 225 -9.05 7.61 15.95
CA ILE A 225 -8.56 8.97 16.23
C ILE A 225 -9.00 9.39 17.64
N ALA A 226 -10.27 9.18 18.00
CA ALA A 226 -10.82 9.54 19.30
C ALA A 226 -10.14 8.79 20.46
N ALA A 227 -9.86 7.49 20.27
CA ALA A 227 -9.23 6.64 21.27
C ALA A 227 -7.74 6.97 21.51
N TYR A 228 -7.00 7.32 20.44
CA TYR A 228 -5.53 7.30 20.48
C TYR A 228 -4.84 8.62 20.14
N ASP A 229 -5.47 9.54 19.42
CA ASP A 229 -4.76 10.74 18.96
C ASP A 229 -4.64 11.79 20.07
N GLN A 230 -5.75 12.12 20.73
CA GLN A 230 -5.78 13.12 21.82
C GLN A 230 -5.85 12.48 23.22
N GLN A 231 -6.18 11.19 23.28
CA GLN A 231 -6.31 10.39 24.50
C GLN A 231 -5.42 9.13 24.41
N GLY A 232 -5.40 8.30 25.45
CA GLY A 232 -4.56 7.10 25.49
C GLY A 232 -3.07 7.43 25.27
N PRO A 233 -2.40 6.90 24.21
CA PRO A 233 -1.01 7.25 23.89
C PRO A 233 -0.82 8.74 23.54
N ALA A 234 -1.90 9.45 23.18
CA ALA A 234 -1.92 10.85 22.81
C ALA A 234 -0.87 11.17 21.74
N ILE A 235 -1.04 10.57 20.56
CA ILE A 235 -0.14 10.72 19.41
C ILE A 235 -0.07 12.18 18.95
N LYS A 236 -1.17 12.94 19.05
CA LYS A 236 -1.30 14.36 18.65
C LYS A 236 -0.91 14.60 17.20
N SER A 237 -1.30 13.70 16.32
CA SER A 237 -1.04 13.75 14.88
C SER A 237 -2.12 14.51 14.10
N ILE A 238 -3.34 14.63 14.64
CA ILE A 238 -4.46 15.31 13.98
C ILE A 238 -4.67 16.69 14.61
N ILE A 239 -4.77 17.72 13.77
CA ILE A 239 -5.02 19.11 14.21
C ILE A 239 -6.48 19.52 14.02
N SER A 240 -7.16 18.96 13.02
CA SER A 240 -8.58 19.20 12.75
C SER A 240 -9.23 17.98 12.12
N VAL A 241 -10.45 17.65 12.53
CA VAL A 241 -11.26 16.56 11.95
C VAL A 241 -12.40 17.18 11.15
N ASN A 242 -12.67 16.64 9.95
CA ASN A 242 -13.77 17.08 9.10
C ASN A 242 -15.11 16.68 9.72
N GLN A 243 -15.89 17.67 10.15
CA GLN A 243 -17.19 17.45 10.77
C GLN A 243 -18.25 16.91 9.80
N GLU A 244 -18.04 17.07 8.49
CA GLU A 244 -18.95 16.57 7.44
C GLU A 244 -18.49 15.21 6.87
N ALA A 245 -17.48 14.55 7.44
CA ALA A 245 -16.91 13.32 6.90
C ALA A 245 -17.95 12.18 6.76
N LEU A 246 -18.73 11.90 7.81
CA LEU A 246 -19.77 10.86 7.79
C LEU A 246 -20.91 11.17 6.81
N LYS A 247 -21.29 12.44 6.69
CA LYS A 247 -22.31 12.87 5.72
C LYS A 247 -21.80 12.71 4.29
N THR A 248 -20.53 13.05 4.05
CA THR A 248 -19.88 12.86 2.75
C THR A 248 -19.80 11.36 2.41
N ALA A 249 -19.45 10.52 3.40
CA ALA A 249 -19.43 9.08 3.26
C ALA A 249 -20.80 8.51 2.85
N ALA A 250 -21.87 8.92 3.54
CA ALA A 250 -23.23 8.49 3.22
C ALA A 250 -23.66 8.89 1.80
N ALA A 251 -23.25 10.08 1.34
CA ALA A 251 -23.50 10.52 -0.03
C ALA A 251 -22.74 9.68 -1.06
N LEU A 252 -21.50 9.29 -0.77
CA LEU A 252 -20.68 8.45 -1.64
C LEU A 252 -21.16 6.98 -1.64
N ASP A 253 -21.67 6.46 -0.53
CA ASP A 253 -22.33 5.15 -0.49
C ASP A 253 -23.60 5.13 -1.35
N ALA A 254 -24.42 6.18 -1.26
CA ALA A 254 -25.59 6.34 -2.13
C ALA A 254 -25.19 6.46 -3.61
N GLU A 255 -24.14 7.23 -3.91
CA GLU A 255 -23.61 7.35 -5.27
C GLU A 255 -23.07 6.03 -5.81
N ARG A 256 -22.32 5.27 -5.01
CA ARG A 256 -21.81 3.93 -5.39
C ARG A 256 -22.97 3.04 -5.81
N LYS A 257 -24.04 3.02 -5.01
CA LYS A 257 -25.24 2.21 -5.30
C LYS A 257 -25.99 2.65 -6.55
N GLU A 258 -26.05 3.95 -6.83
CA GLU A 258 -26.84 4.50 -7.95
C GLU A 258 -26.07 4.53 -9.28
N LYS A 259 -24.77 4.87 -9.24
CA LYS A 259 -23.95 5.21 -10.42
C LYS A 259 -22.64 4.43 -10.51
N GLY A 260 -22.32 3.62 -9.50
CA GLY A 260 -21.01 3.00 -9.35
C GLY A 260 -19.96 3.94 -8.73
N PRO A 261 -18.79 3.41 -8.36
CA PRO A 261 -17.70 4.20 -7.80
C PRO A 261 -17.04 5.11 -8.86
N ARG A 262 -16.57 6.29 -8.44
CA ARG A 262 -15.79 7.21 -9.31
C ARG A 262 -14.39 6.68 -9.65
N GLY A 263 -13.91 5.68 -8.92
CA GLY A 263 -12.58 5.09 -9.03
C GLY A 263 -12.10 4.50 -7.69
N LEU A 264 -10.81 4.16 -7.61
CA LEU A 264 -10.21 3.48 -6.45
C LEU A 264 -10.28 4.27 -5.13
N LEU A 265 -10.48 5.59 -5.20
CA LEU A 265 -10.58 6.44 -4.01
C LEU A 265 -12.03 6.70 -3.57
N HIS A 266 -13.03 6.14 -4.25
CA HIS A 266 -14.44 6.38 -3.93
C HIS A 266 -14.79 5.89 -2.52
N GLY A 267 -15.14 6.81 -1.64
CA GLY A 267 -15.47 6.52 -0.24
C GLY A 267 -14.25 6.29 0.67
N ILE A 268 -13.03 6.51 0.19
CA ILE A 268 -11.79 6.25 0.96
C ILE A 268 -11.42 7.49 1.79
N PRO A 269 -11.21 7.34 3.12
CA PRO A 269 -10.81 8.45 3.99
C PRO A 269 -9.30 8.73 3.94
N ILE A 270 -8.98 9.98 3.60
CA ILE A 270 -7.63 10.49 3.38
C ILE A 270 -7.29 11.57 4.41
N ILE A 271 -6.07 11.55 4.91
CA ILE A 271 -5.52 12.59 5.80
C ILE A 271 -4.61 13.51 4.98
N VAL A 272 -4.80 14.82 5.09
CA VAL A 272 -3.93 15.79 4.42
C VAL A 272 -3.19 16.64 5.44
N LYS A 273 -1.93 16.98 5.19
CA LYS A 273 -1.19 17.90 6.06
C LYS A 273 -1.92 19.25 6.17
N ASP A 274 -1.81 19.91 7.32
CA ASP A 274 -2.50 21.18 7.61
C ASP A 274 -1.95 22.42 6.85
N ASN A 275 -1.11 22.20 5.84
CA ASN A 275 -0.72 23.24 4.90
C ASN A 275 -1.36 23.10 3.51
N TYR A 276 -2.32 22.19 3.34
CA TYR A 276 -3.15 22.10 2.14
C TYR A 276 -4.46 22.84 2.33
N ASP A 277 -4.90 23.66 1.40
CA ASP A 277 -6.20 24.31 1.48
C ASP A 277 -7.32 23.26 1.35
N THR A 278 -8.33 23.38 2.22
CA THR A 278 -9.46 22.44 2.26
C THR A 278 -10.73 23.14 2.73
N LEU A 279 -11.73 23.18 1.86
CA LEU A 279 -13.05 23.69 2.20
C LEU A 279 -13.64 22.95 3.40
N GLY A 280 -14.15 23.72 4.37
CA GLY A 280 -14.76 23.22 5.60
C GLY A 280 -13.79 22.98 6.76
N MET A 281 -12.48 23.13 6.55
CA MET A 281 -11.47 23.02 7.61
C MET A 281 -10.45 24.19 7.52
N PRO A 282 -9.93 24.68 8.65
CA PRO A 282 -8.89 25.69 8.61
C PRO A 282 -7.60 25.11 8.03
N THR A 283 -6.79 25.96 7.40
CA THR A 283 -5.44 25.62 6.93
C THR A 283 -4.44 26.54 7.62
N SER A 284 -3.82 26.05 8.69
CA SER A 284 -3.07 26.92 9.62
C SER A 284 -1.56 26.79 9.50
N ALA A 285 -1.05 25.80 8.76
CA ALA A 285 0.34 25.39 8.80
C ALA A 285 0.86 25.13 10.23
N GLY A 286 -0.02 24.71 11.14
CA GLY A 286 0.27 24.52 12.57
C GLY A 286 0.38 25.80 13.40
N CYS A 287 0.22 26.98 12.81
CA CYS A 287 0.39 28.25 13.48
C CYS A 287 -0.90 28.74 14.13
N THR A 288 -0.86 29.16 15.40
CA THR A 288 -1.99 29.85 16.03
C THR A 288 -2.37 31.14 15.31
N CYS A 289 -1.42 31.78 14.62
CA CYS A 289 -1.66 32.94 13.77
C CYS A 289 -2.62 32.69 12.59
N LEU A 290 -2.70 31.44 12.09
CA LEU A 290 -3.56 31.07 10.96
C LEU A 290 -4.64 30.06 11.36
N LYS A 291 -4.91 29.90 12.67
CA LYS A 291 -5.91 28.94 13.19
C LYS A 291 -7.31 29.13 12.61
N ASP A 292 -7.64 30.36 12.22
CA ASP A 292 -8.94 30.76 11.68
C ASP A 292 -8.92 30.87 10.14
N ASN A 293 -7.84 30.48 9.45
CA ASN A 293 -7.76 30.53 7.98
C ASN A 293 -8.65 29.48 7.31
N TYR A 294 -9.96 29.73 7.30
CA TYR A 294 -10.93 28.98 6.50
C TYR A 294 -10.82 29.44 5.05
N THR A 295 -10.34 28.51 4.21
CA THR A 295 -10.00 28.77 2.80
C THR A 295 -11.25 28.91 1.93
N VAL A 296 -11.12 29.66 0.83
CA VAL A 296 -12.20 29.94 -0.13
C VAL A 296 -12.34 28.81 -1.17
N SER A 297 -11.30 28.00 -1.35
CA SER A 297 -11.31 26.82 -2.22
C SER A 297 -10.41 25.71 -1.68
N ASP A 298 -10.63 24.50 -2.18
CA ASP A 298 -9.68 23.40 -1.99
C ASP A 298 -8.39 23.68 -2.77
N SER A 299 -7.25 23.22 -2.24
CA SER A 299 -6.02 23.10 -3.02
C SER A 299 -6.25 22.20 -4.24
N TYR A 300 -5.45 22.39 -5.29
CA TYR A 300 -5.62 21.63 -6.54
C TYR A 300 -5.62 20.10 -6.29
N MET A 301 -4.68 19.62 -5.48
CA MET A 301 -4.59 18.20 -5.14
C MET A 301 -5.77 17.70 -4.29
N VAL A 302 -6.23 18.49 -3.31
CA VAL A 302 -7.42 18.13 -2.51
C VAL A 302 -8.67 18.06 -3.39
N LYS A 303 -8.82 19.01 -4.32
CA LYS A 303 -9.90 18.97 -5.30
C LYS A 303 -9.85 17.70 -6.13
N LYS A 304 -8.69 17.32 -6.69
CA LYS A 304 -8.56 16.08 -7.48
C LYS A 304 -8.90 14.82 -6.66
N LEU A 305 -8.50 14.76 -5.40
CA LEU A 305 -8.88 13.66 -4.50
C LEU A 305 -10.40 13.59 -4.31
N LYS A 306 -11.06 14.72 -4.01
CA LYS A 306 -12.52 14.78 -3.86
C LYS A 306 -13.25 14.44 -5.16
N ASP A 307 -12.73 14.88 -6.31
CA ASP A 307 -13.27 14.55 -7.63
C ASP A 307 -13.18 13.03 -7.89
N ALA A 308 -12.10 12.38 -7.44
CA ALA A 308 -11.93 10.91 -7.46
C ALA A 308 -12.77 10.16 -6.40
N GLY A 309 -13.58 10.87 -5.60
CA GLY A 309 -14.47 10.30 -4.60
C GLY A 309 -13.82 10.09 -3.22
N ALA A 310 -12.62 10.60 -2.97
CA ALA A 310 -11.98 10.53 -1.66
C ALA A 310 -12.67 11.44 -0.64
N ILE A 311 -12.64 11.03 0.63
CA ILE A 311 -13.13 11.83 1.76
C ILE A 311 -11.91 12.40 2.47
N ILE A 312 -11.78 13.72 2.51
CA ILE A 312 -10.75 14.34 3.37
C ILE A 312 -11.24 14.23 4.82
N LEU A 313 -10.69 13.26 5.55
CA LEU A 313 -11.13 12.90 6.90
C LEU A 313 -10.64 13.93 7.92
N ALA A 314 -9.37 14.33 7.80
CA ALA A 314 -8.71 15.15 8.80
C ALA A 314 -7.50 15.90 8.24
N LYS A 315 -7.10 16.94 8.98
CA LYS A 315 -5.86 17.69 8.81
C LYS A 315 -4.82 17.17 9.79
N ALA A 316 -3.65 16.78 9.29
CA ALA A 316 -2.54 16.35 10.13
C ALA A 316 -1.67 17.53 10.59
N ASN A 317 -1.21 17.46 11.84
CA ASN A 317 -0.22 18.37 12.40
C ASN A 317 1.12 18.29 11.65
N LEU A 318 1.97 19.30 11.82
CA LEU A 318 3.24 19.45 11.13
C LEU A 318 4.26 20.19 12.00
N SER A 319 5.53 20.21 11.57
CA SER A 319 6.42 21.30 11.98
C SER A 319 5.83 22.61 11.50
N GLU A 320 5.63 23.58 12.41
CA GLU A 320 4.99 24.83 12.08
C GLU A 320 5.67 25.53 10.87
N PHE A 321 4.85 25.97 9.91
CA PHE A 321 5.28 26.50 8.60
C PHE A 321 6.21 25.58 7.79
N ALA A 322 6.19 24.28 8.07
CA ALA A 322 7.05 23.27 7.45
C ALA A 322 8.56 23.52 7.63
N ILE A 323 8.98 24.33 8.62
CA ILE A 323 10.34 24.86 8.71
C ILE A 323 11.38 23.81 9.13
N ASN A 324 11.07 22.98 10.12
CA ASN A 324 12.01 22.00 10.66
C ASN A 324 11.64 20.57 10.25
N THR A 325 12.55 19.63 10.54
CA THR A 325 12.38 18.20 10.30
C THR A 325 11.80 17.46 11.52
N ASP A 326 11.17 18.20 12.43
CA ASP A 326 10.39 17.68 13.55
C ASP A 326 8.89 17.83 13.28
N THR A 327 8.05 17.63 14.29
CA THR A 327 6.60 17.91 14.23
C THR A 327 6.18 18.48 15.57
N ASN A 328 6.28 19.80 15.66
CA ASN A 328 5.82 20.58 16.79
C ASN A 328 5.27 21.90 16.26
N SER A 329 4.12 22.31 16.77
CA SER A 329 3.45 23.52 16.33
C SER A 329 2.73 24.21 17.49
N SER A 330 2.54 25.53 17.39
CA SER A 330 1.85 26.30 18.43
C SER A 330 0.37 25.91 18.56
N LEU A 331 -0.26 25.47 17.46
CA LEU A 331 -1.67 25.08 17.44
C LEU A 331 -1.88 23.60 17.79
N GLY A 332 -1.12 22.69 17.16
CA GLY A 332 -1.28 21.23 17.33
C GLY A 332 -0.39 20.62 18.42
N GLY A 333 0.60 21.38 18.93
CA GLY A 333 1.57 20.90 19.90
C GLY A 333 2.54 19.86 19.33
N GLN A 334 3.16 19.09 20.24
CA GLN A 334 4.14 18.06 19.92
C GLN A 334 3.46 16.75 19.51
N THR A 335 3.62 16.33 18.25
CA THR A 335 3.24 14.98 17.79
C THR A 335 4.28 13.96 18.26
N LYS A 336 3.84 12.77 18.67
CA LYS A 336 4.69 11.65 19.10
C LYS A 336 4.84 10.62 18.00
N ASN A 337 5.97 9.91 18.00
CA ASN A 337 6.16 8.75 17.14
C ASN A 337 5.38 7.53 17.70
N PRO A 338 4.50 6.86 16.93
CA PRO A 338 3.77 5.69 17.41
C PRO A 338 4.65 4.50 17.83
N TYR A 339 5.87 4.38 17.31
CA TYR A 339 6.82 3.31 17.69
C TYR A 339 7.61 3.63 18.96
N ASP A 340 7.77 4.92 19.30
CA ASP A 340 8.38 5.38 20.54
C ASP A 340 7.76 6.72 20.95
N LEU A 341 6.84 6.67 21.92
CA LEU A 341 6.08 7.84 22.39
C LEU A 341 6.96 8.92 23.05
N THR A 342 8.25 8.65 23.28
CA THR A 342 9.22 9.63 23.79
C THR A 342 9.92 10.42 22.66
N LYS A 343 9.68 10.05 21.40
CA LYS A 343 10.38 10.60 20.23
C LYS A 343 9.44 11.36 19.31
N ASN A 344 10.06 12.17 18.46
CA ASN A 344 9.38 12.88 17.39
C ASN A 344 9.16 11.96 16.16
N PRO A 345 8.07 12.08 15.40
CA PRO A 345 7.86 11.29 14.18
C PRO A 345 8.67 11.78 12.97
N GLY A 346 9.62 12.70 13.13
CA GLY A 346 10.24 13.44 12.04
C GLY A 346 9.31 14.52 11.50
N GLY A 347 9.62 15.03 10.32
CA GLY A 347 8.74 15.95 9.64
C GLY A 347 9.40 16.74 8.52
N SER A 348 8.78 17.81 8.05
CA SER A 348 7.61 18.47 8.67
C SER A 348 6.27 17.74 8.52
N SER A 349 6.12 16.74 7.65
CA SER A 349 4.85 15.98 7.51
C SER A 349 4.72 14.83 8.54
N GLY A 350 5.25 14.99 9.75
CA GLY A 350 5.28 13.91 10.74
C GLY A 350 3.92 13.63 11.38
N GLY A 351 2.97 14.58 11.38
CA GLY A 351 1.58 14.26 11.72
C GLY A 351 0.96 13.29 10.72
N THR A 352 1.14 13.52 9.41
CA THR A 352 0.67 12.57 8.39
C THR A 352 1.36 11.21 8.59
N GLY A 353 2.68 11.22 8.83
CA GLY A 353 3.43 9.99 9.07
C GLY A 353 2.94 9.19 10.28
N ALA A 354 2.80 9.84 11.43
CA ALA A 354 2.33 9.23 12.66
C ALA A 354 0.87 8.72 12.54
N ALA A 355 0.00 9.51 11.90
CA ALA A 355 -1.40 9.15 11.72
C ALA A 355 -1.56 7.88 10.86
N LEU A 356 -0.79 7.77 9.77
CA LEU A 356 -0.87 6.59 8.89
C LEU A 356 -0.24 5.35 9.52
N ALA A 357 0.87 5.52 10.26
CA ALA A 357 1.44 4.42 11.03
C ALA A 357 0.47 3.90 12.10
N ALA A 358 -0.33 4.80 12.69
CA ALA A 358 -1.34 4.47 13.68
C ALA A 358 -2.71 4.02 13.11
N ASN A 359 -2.83 3.88 11.78
CA ASN A 359 -4.09 3.56 11.10
C ASN A 359 -5.23 4.55 11.44
N PHE A 360 -4.98 5.85 11.34
CA PHE A 360 -6.00 6.90 11.47
C PHE A 360 -6.64 7.32 10.14
N GLY A 361 -6.10 6.83 9.02
CA GLY A 361 -6.67 7.00 7.69
C GLY A 361 -6.06 5.99 6.72
N ALA A 362 -6.65 5.85 5.54
CA ALA A 362 -6.20 4.87 4.55
C ALA A 362 -4.86 5.27 3.94
N ALA A 363 -4.75 6.52 3.49
CA ALA A 363 -3.54 7.15 2.98
C ALA A 363 -3.56 8.66 3.26
N GLY A 364 -2.51 9.38 2.86
CA GLY A 364 -2.44 10.81 3.09
C GLY A 364 -1.51 11.59 2.20
N LEU A 365 -1.54 12.91 2.37
CA LEU A 365 -0.66 13.86 1.68
C LEU A 365 0.31 14.53 2.66
N GLY A 366 1.57 14.62 2.24
CA GLY A 366 2.61 15.43 2.86
C GLY A 366 3.24 16.39 1.86
N THR A 367 4.01 17.35 2.36
CA THR A 367 4.80 18.28 1.53
C THR A 367 6.27 18.15 1.83
N ASP A 368 7.11 18.38 0.83
CA ASP A 368 8.56 18.23 0.92
C ASP A 368 9.29 19.41 0.25
N THR A 369 10.12 20.10 1.03
CA THR A 369 11.07 21.13 0.56
C THR A 369 12.52 20.67 0.75
N GLY A 370 12.73 19.69 1.64
CA GLY A 370 14.01 19.36 2.26
C GLY A 370 13.92 18.09 3.10
N GLY A 371 13.18 17.07 2.63
CA GLY A 371 12.98 15.77 3.30
C GLY A 371 11.64 15.59 4.00
N SER A 372 10.73 16.57 3.92
CA SER A 372 9.51 16.58 4.74
C SER A 372 8.43 15.56 4.38
N ILE A 373 8.56 14.79 3.29
CA ILE A 373 7.79 13.54 3.06
C ILE A 373 8.63 12.34 3.49
N ARG A 374 9.90 12.30 3.09
CA ARG A 374 10.75 11.10 3.18
C ARG A 374 11.26 10.81 4.60
N ILE A 375 11.64 11.84 5.36
CA ILE A 375 12.07 11.73 6.76
C ILE A 375 10.93 11.17 7.63
N PRO A 376 9.72 11.76 7.65
CA PRO A 376 8.63 11.18 8.43
C PRO A 376 8.19 9.82 7.90
N SER A 377 8.28 9.53 6.59
CA SER A 377 8.00 8.17 6.09
C SER A 377 8.98 7.14 6.67
N SER A 378 10.27 7.45 6.71
CA SER A 378 11.31 6.62 7.35
C SER A 378 11.02 6.37 8.84
N TYR A 379 10.80 7.44 9.61
CA TYR A 379 10.61 7.34 11.06
C TYR A 379 9.26 6.76 11.49
N ASN A 380 8.29 6.62 10.58
CA ASN A 380 6.99 6.01 10.89
C ASN A 380 6.75 4.71 10.11
N SER A 381 7.79 4.11 9.51
CA SER A 381 7.68 2.83 8.78
C SER A 381 6.57 2.82 7.73
N ILE A 382 6.47 3.90 6.95
CA ILE A 382 5.50 4.02 5.83
C ILE A 382 6.23 4.41 4.55
N VAL A 383 5.52 4.34 3.43
CA VAL A 383 5.98 4.79 2.13
C VAL A 383 5.73 6.29 1.99
N GLY A 384 6.64 6.99 1.30
CA GLY A 384 6.47 8.39 0.92
C GLY A 384 7.07 8.68 -0.44
N ILE A 385 6.26 9.22 -1.35
CA ILE A 385 6.70 9.62 -2.69
C ILE A 385 6.87 11.13 -2.70
N ARG A 386 8.11 11.58 -2.88
CA ARG A 386 8.43 12.95 -3.27
C ARG A 386 8.47 12.98 -4.80
N PRO A 387 7.46 13.54 -5.48
CA PRO A 387 7.46 13.56 -6.93
C PRO A 387 8.47 14.55 -7.50
N THR A 388 8.70 14.48 -8.81
CA THR A 388 9.41 15.49 -9.58
C THR A 388 8.77 16.86 -9.35
N ILE A 389 9.58 17.91 -9.20
CA ILE A 389 9.05 19.27 -9.14
C ILE A 389 8.28 19.55 -10.44
N GLY A 390 6.99 19.85 -10.31
CA GLY A 390 6.09 20.06 -11.45
C GLY A 390 5.37 18.81 -11.94
N LEU A 391 5.39 17.68 -11.23
CA LEU A 391 4.42 16.59 -11.48
C LEU A 391 3.06 16.86 -10.82
N THR A 392 3.08 17.40 -9.60
CA THR A 392 1.89 17.74 -8.81
C THR A 392 1.84 19.25 -8.60
N SER A 393 0.64 19.83 -8.65
CA SER A 393 0.43 21.27 -8.42
C SER A 393 0.65 21.64 -6.95
N ARG A 394 1.19 22.83 -6.71
CA ARG A 394 1.38 23.43 -5.39
C ARG A 394 0.36 24.54 -5.10
N ASP A 395 -0.60 24.77 -6.01
CA ASP A 395 -1.66 25.75 -5.81
C ASP A 395 -2.54 25.37 -4.62
N GLY A 396 -2.76 26.34 -3.72
CA GLY A 396 -3.45 26.15 -2.46
C GLY A 396 -2.65 25.37 -1.41
N ILE A 397 -1.32 25.40 -1.45
CA ILE A 397 -0.47 24.89 -0.37
C ILE A 397 0.28 26.06 0.25
N ILE A 398 0.22 26.23 1.58
CA ILE A 398 1.04 27.22 2.28
C ILE A 398 2.52 26.89 2.01
N PRO A 399 3.25 27.77 1.30
CA PRO A 399 4.54 27.44 0.73
C PRO A 399 5.69 27.62 1.74
N LEU A 400 6.83 27.04 1.42
CA LEU A 400 8.10 27.29 2.11
C LEU A 400 9.18 27.82 1.16
N ALA A 401 9.33 27.19 0.00
CA ALA A 401 10.22 27.61 -1.08
C ALA A 401 9.75 26.98 -2.39
N LEU A 402 9.03 27.72 -3.23
CA LEU A 402 8.46 27.18 -4.47
C LEU A 402 9.53 26.68 -5.46
N SER A 403 10.80 27.03 -5.30
CA SER A 403 11.90 26.42 -6.06
C SER A 403 12.20 24.95 -5.69
N GLN A 404 11.69 24.46 -4.56
CA GLN A 404 11.98 23.14 -3.98
C GLN A 404 10.73 22.37 -3.55
N ASP A 405 9.62 23.07 -3.31
CA ASP A 405 8.38 22.52 -2.78
C ASP A 405 7.72 21.55 -3.75
N VAL A 406 7.25 20.44 -3.19
CA VAL A 406 6.28 19.53 -3.80
C VAL A 406 5.29 19.06 -2.75
N GLY A 407 4.10 18.67 -3.19
CA GLY A 407 3.21 17.81 -2.40
C GLY A 407 3.16 16.41 -2.99
N GLY A 408 3.04 15.39 -2.15
CA GLY A 408 3.10 14.01 -2.58
C GLY A 408 2.43 13.04 -1.60
N PRO A 409 2.17 11.80 -2.05
CA PRO A 409 1.45 10.82 -1.27
C PRO A 409 2.34 10.15 -0.23
N MET A 410 1.70 9.80 0.88
CA MET A 410 2.24 8.99 1.97
C MET A 410 1.23 7.89 2.26
N ALA A 411 1.67 6.65 2.39
CA ALA A 411 0.78 5.51 2.62
C ALA A 411 1.54 4.34 3.27
N ARG A 412 0.83 3.35 3.80
CA ARG A 412 1.46 2.17 4.41
C ARG A 412 2.12 1.26 3.36
N THR A 413 1.61 1.27 2.13
CA THR A 413 2.10 0.45 1.02
C THR A 413 2.51 1.28 -0.20
N VAL A 414 3.37 0.75 -1.07
CA VAL A 414 3.73 1.38 -2.35
C VAL A 414 2.51 1.44 -3.28
N ALA A 415 1.64 0.44 -3.24
CA ALA A 415 0.41 0.40 -4.03
C ALA A 415 -0.53 1.57 -3.70
N ASP A 416 -0.80 1.82 -2.42
CA ASP A 416 -1.65 2.92 -1.99
C ASP A 416 -1.05 4.29 -2.36
N ALA A 417 0.27 4.42 -2.23
CA ALA A 417 0.97 5.64 -2.63
C ALA A 417 0.87 5.89 -4.15
N ALA A 418 0.92 4.83 -4.98
CA ALA A 418 0.74 4.92 -6.43
C ALA A 418 -0.69 5.32 -6.82
N ILE A 419 -1.71 4.74 -6.18
CA ILE A 419 -3.13 5.12 -6.36
C ILE A 419 -3.34 6.60 -6.05
N MET A 420 -2.76 7.08 -4.95
CA MET A 420 -2.81 8.49 -4.58
C MET A 420 -2.08 9.39 -5.59
N LEU A 421 -0.92 8.96 -6.10
CA LEU A 421 -0.14 9.72 -7.10
C LEU A 421 -0.92 9.89 -8.41
N ASP A 422 -1.63 8.85 -8.86
CA ASP A 422 -2.50 8.90 -10.04
C ASP A 422 -3.56 9.98 -9.90
N ALA A 423 -4.23 10.03 -8.74
CA ALA A 423 -5.28 11.01 -8.50
C ALA A 423 -4.75 12.44 -8.53
N ILE A 424 -3.59 12.72 -7.95
CA ILE A 424 -3.12 14.10 -7.70
C ILE A 424 -2.21 14.68 -8.79
N SER A 425 -1.63 13.86 -9.67
CA SER A 425 -0.71 14.33 -10.74
C SER A 425 -1.45 15.05 -11.85
N GLY A 426 -0.86 16.11 -12.44
CA GLY A 426 -1.48 16.79 -13.57
C GLY A 426 -1.07 18.24 -13.75
N TYR A 427 -1.41 18.77 -14.94
CA TYR A 427 -1.25 20.17 -15.27
C TYR A 427 -2.29 21.04 -14.55
N ASP A 428 -1.81 22.09 -13.91
CA ASP A 428 -2.60 23.16 -13.30
C ASP A 428 -2.14 24.51 -13.87
N PRO A 429 -3.03 25.27 -14.54
CA PRO A 429 -2.68 26.59 -15.05
C PRO A 429 -2.31 27.61 -13.95
N ASN A 430 -2.67 27.37 -12.68
CA ASN A 430 -2.29 28.23 -11.56
C ASN A 430 -0.91 27.88 -10.98
N ASP A 431 -0.31 26.78 -11.42
CA ASP A 431 1.06 26.41 -11.07
C ASP A 431 1.87 26.08 -12.33
N ILE A 432 2.61 27.07 -12.81
CA ILE A 432 3.40 26.97 -14.04
C ILE A 432 4.44 25.84 -14.02
N ALA A 433 4.91 25.39 -12.85
CA ALA A 433 5.84 24.28 -12.77
C ALA A 433 5.23 22.99 -13.34
N THR A 434 3.91 22.83 -13.22
CA THR A 434 3.20 21.65 -13.70
C THR A 434 3.19 21.51 -15.22
N ALA A 435 3.46 22.59 -15.97
CA ALA A 435 3.63 22.54 -17.42
C ALA A 435 4.74 21.55 -17.82
N GLY A 436 5.74 21.33 -16.95
CA GLY A 436 6.81 20.37 -17.17
C GLY A 436 6.34 18.92 -17.27
N SER A 437 5.19 18.57 -16.68
CA SER A 437 4.64 17.20 -16.70
C SER A 437 3.87 16.84 -17.97
N VAL A 438 3.48 17.81 -18.79
CA VAL A 438 2.66 17.58 -19.99
C VAL A 438 3.35 16.60 -20.92
N GLY A 439 2.67 15.49 -21.24
CA GLY A 439 3.19 14.41 -22.07
C GLY A 439 4.17 13.45 -21.39
N LYS A 440 4.38 13.58 -20.07
CA LYS A 440 5.30 12.73 -19.29
C LYS A 440 4.62 11.92 -18.17
N ILE A 441 3.36 12.24 -17.86
CA ILE A 441 2.56 11.45 -16.91
C ILE A 441 2.13 10.16 -17.64
N PRO A 442 2.40 8.97 -17.09
CA PRO A 442 1.88 7.73 -17.66
C PRO A 442 0.35 7.70 -17.56
N VAL A 443 -0.29 6.75 -18.26
CA VAL A 443 -1.74 6.55 -18.13
C VAL A 443 -2.14 6.26 -16.69
N SER A 444 -1.32 5.48 -15.98
CA SER A 444 -1.47 5.22 -14.55
C SER A 444 -0.15 4.71 -13.96
N TYR A 445 0.14 5.12 -12.74
CA TYR A 445 1.26 4.70 -11.91
C TYR A 445 1.05 3.32 -11.30
N THR A 446 -0.18 2.84 -11.13
CA THR A 446 -0.43 1.46 -10.65
C THR A 446 0.01 0.41 -11.67
N LYS A 447 0.15 0.77 -12.96
CA LYS A 447 0.73 -0.10 -14.00
C LYS A 447 2.19 -0.49 -13.73
N TYR A 448 2.86 0.20 -12.82
CA TYR A 448 4.24 -0.08 -12.43
C TYR A 448 4.33 -0.99 -11.19
N LEU A 449 3.22 -1.47 -10.63
CA LEU A 449 3.21 -2.41 -9.50
C LEU A 449 3.59 -3.83 -9.97
N ASP A 450 4.89 -4.04 -10.17
CA ASP A 450 5.47 -5.30 -10.64
C ASP A 450 6.35 -5.94 -9.55
N LYS A 451 5.93 -7.12 -9.06
CA LYS A 451 6.67 -7.87 -8.03
C LYS A 451 8.07 -8.28 -8.48
N ASN A 452 8.26 -8.45 -9.79
CA ASN A 452 9.56 -8.79 -10.39
C ASN A 452 10.33 -7.54 -10.83
N GLY A 453 9.93 -6.36 -10.35
CA GLY A 453 10.44 -5.10 -10.84
C GLY A 453 11.95 -4.88 -10.68
N LEU A 454 12.58 -5.60 -9.76
CA LEU A 454 14.03 -5.60 -9.54
C LEU A 454 14.82 -6.52 -10.49
N ASP A 455 14.17 -7.47 -11.18
CA ASP A 455 14.86 -8.39 -12.09
C ASP A 455 15.47 -7.62 -13.28
N GLY A 456 16.80 -7.70 -13.41
CA GLY A 456 17.56 -6.97 -14.42
C GLY A 456 17.76 -5.48 -14.13
N ALA A 457 17.21 -4.94 -13.04
CA ALA A 457 17.39 -3.55 -12.65
C ALA A 457 18.84 -3.26 -12.25
N ARG A 458 19.29 -2.02 -12.45
CA ARG A 458 20.63 -1.55 -12.08
C ARG A 458 20.54 -0.42 -11.07
N ILE A 459 20.99 -0.66 -9.84
CA ILE A 459 20.84 0.29 -8.72
C ILE A 459 22.22 0.76 -8.26
N GLY A 460 22.42 2.07 -8.16
CA GLY A 460 23.64 2.66 -7.62
C GLY A 460 23.50 2.92 -6.13
N VAL A 461 24.16 2.14 -5.27
CA VAL A 461 24.19 2.41 -3.83
C VAL A 461 25.23 3.47 -3.51
N ILE A 462 24.81 4.57 -2.89
CA ILE A 462 25.70 5.65 -2.46
C ILE A 462 26.42 5.21 -1.18
N THR A 463 27.75 5.26 -1.19
CA THR A 463 28.58 4.86 -0.04
C THR A 463 29.23 6.03 0.70
N ASP A 464 29.07 7.25 0.19
CA ASP A 464 29.65 8.46 0.80
C ASP A 464 29.01 8.75 2.17
N ALA A 465 29.83 8.79 3.21
CA ALA A 465 29.39 9.00 4.59
C ALA A 465 28.75 10.37 4.84
N SER A 466 29.00 11.38 3.98
CA SER A 466 28.29 12.67 4.05
C SER A 466 26.80 12.55 3.68
N ILE A 467 26.44 11.50 2.95
CA ILE A 467 25.05 11.15 2.61
C ILE A 467 24.52 10.08 3.55
N THR A 468 25.23 8.96 3.71
CA THR A 468 24.74 7.81 4.48
C THR A 468 24.82 7.99 5.98
N GLY A 469 25.65 8.92 6.46
CA GLY A 469 26.04 9.02 7.85
C GLY A 469 26.93 7.87 8.33
N SER A 470 27.10 7.80 9.65
CA SER A 470 28.02 6.86 10.32
C SER A 470 27.34 5.91 11.30
N ASN A 471 26.01 5.94 11.44
CA ASN A 471 25.30 5.02 12.33
C ASN A 471 25.38 3.58 11.80
N ALA A 472 25.93 2.67 12.61
CA ALA A 472 26.20 1.30 12.20
C ALA A 472 24.93 0.50 11.89
N GLU A 473 23.85 0.70 12.66
CA GLU A 473 22.59 -0.02 12.45
C GLU A 473 21.89 0.44 11.17
N VAL A 474 21.88 1.74 10.89
CA VAL A 474 21.37 2.29 9.62
C VAL A 474 22.16 1.76 8.42
N LYS A 475 23.50 1.73 8.51
CA LYS A 475 24.34 1.14 7.47
C LYS A 475 24.10 -0.37 7.31
N GLY A 476 23.83 -1.08 8.41
CA GLY A 476 23.44 -2.49 8.40
C GLY A 476 22.13 -2.72 7.65
N LEU A 477 21.11 -1.89 7.89
CA LEU A 477 19.84 -1.97 7.17
C LEU A 477 19.99 -1.63 5.68
N LEU A 478 20.83 -0.65 5.32
CA LEU A 478 21.16 -0.38 3.93
C LEU A 478 21.84 -1.58 3.26
N ALA A 479 22.82 -2.19 3.93
CA ALA A 479 23.51 -3.38 3.41
C ALA A 479 22.53 -4.55 3.22
N LYS A 480 21.64 -4.77 4.17
CA LYS A 480 20.58 -5.79 4.06
C LYS A 480 19.63 -5.50 2.89
N ALA A 481 19.23 -4.24 2.69
CA ALA A 481 18.41 -3.86 1.54
C ALA A 481 19.13 -4.12 0.21
N VAL A 482 20.44 -3.89 0.14
CA VAL A 482 21.25 -4.24 -1.04
C VAL A 482 21.25 -5.75 -1.29
N GLU A 483 21.37 -6.57 -0.25
CA GLU A 483 21.29 -8.03 -0.37
C GLU A 483 19.91 -8.48 -0.86
N ASP A 484 18.84 -7.90 -0.31
CA ASP A 484 17.46 -8.20 -0.73
C ASP A 484 17.22 -7.84 -2.19
N MET A 485 17.68 -6.66 -2.63
CA MET A 485 17.55 -6.24 -4.02
C MET A 485 18.33 -7.15 -4.98
N LYS A 486 19.55 -7.58 -4.59
CA LYS A 486 20.32 -8.55 -5.38
C LYS A 486 19.63 -9.91 -5.46
N ALA A 487 19.02 -10.36 -4.37
CA ALA A 487 18.26 -11.62 -4.34
C ALA A 487 17.04 -11.60 -5.27
N GLN A 488 16.46 -10.42 -5.54
CA GLN A 488 15.38 -10.22 -6.52
C GLN A 488 15.88 -9.95 -7.95
N GLY A 489 17.19 -10.16 -8.24
CA GLY A 489 17.75 -10.06 -9.59
C GLY A 489 18.35 -8.70 -9.97
N ALA A 490 18.38 -7.72 -9.05
CA ALA A 490 19.00 -6.43 -9.34
C ALA A 490 20.53 -6.50 -9.32
N THR A 491 21.16 -5.82 -10.27
CA THR A 491 22.58 -5.49 -10.20
C THR A 491 22.78 -4.23 -9.37
N VAL A 492 23.35 -4.37 -8.18
CA VAL A 492 23.68 -3.22 -7.32
C VAL A 492 25.17 -2.89 -7.41
N VAL A 493 25.49 -1.63 -7.73
CA VAL A 493 26.86 -1.12 -7.87
C VAL A 493 27.10 0.03 -6.88
N GLU A 494 28.25 0.06 -6.23
CA GLU A 494 28.62 1.20 -5.38
C GLU A 494 28.98 2.41 -6.22
N VAL A 495 28.50 3.59 -5.83
CA VAL A 495 28.73 4.84 -6.56
C VAL A 495 29.00 6.01 -5.61
N SER A 496 29.69 7.03 -6.14
CA SER A 496 29.90 8.31 -5.47
C SER A 496 29.32 9.44 -6.33
N ILE A 497 28.68 10.41 -5.68
CA ILE A 497 28.11 11.56 -6.37
C ILE A 497 29.24 12.58 -6.65
N PRO A 498 29.49 12.97 -7.91
CA PRO A 498 30.42 14.05 -8.22
C PRO A 498 30.04 15.34 -7.51
N ASN A 499 31.02 16.11 -7.02
CA ASN A 499 30.80 17.42 -6.38
C ASN A 499 29.91 17.40 -5.11
N VAL A 500 29.70 16.24 -4.48
CA VAL A 500 28.78 16.10 -3.33
C VAL A 500 29.07 17.10 -2.21
N SER A 501 30.33 17.30 -1.82
CA SER A 501 30.69 18.27 -0.77
C SER A 501 30.30 19.71 -1.12
N LYS A 502 30.36 20.08 -2.41
CA LYS A 502 29.94 21.40 -2.89
C LYS A 502 28.42 21.51 -2.94
N ILE A 503 27.72 20.46 -3.36
CA ILE A 503 26.24 20.40 -3.32
C ILE A 503 25.76 20.58 -1.87
N LEU A 504 26.37 19.86 -0.93
CA LEU A 504 26.05 19.90 0.50
C LEU A 504 26.50 21.18 1.21
N SER A 505 27.26 22.07 0.57
CA SER A 505 27.59 23.38 1.16
C SER A 505 26.58 24.47 0.85
N TYR A 506 25.69 24.25 -0.12
CA TYR A 506 24.62 25.20 -0.42
C TYR A 506 23.49 25.16 0.61
N SER A 507 23.03 26.35 0.97
CA SER A 507 21.82 26.55 1.78
C SER A 507 20.55 26.14 1.02
N SER A 508 19.50 25.81 1.79
CA SER A 508 18.14 25.71 1.25
C SER A 508 17.64 27.09 0.83
N LEU A 509 16.88 27.17 -0.28
CA LEU A 509 16.27 28.42 -0.73
C LEU A 509 15.13 28.88 0.17
N SER A 510 14.63 28.03 1.07
CA SER A 510 13.67 28.43 2.10
C SER A 510 14.16 29.49 3.08
N ALA A 511 15.48 29.72 3.16
CA ALA A 511 16.04 30.85 3.90
C ALA A 511 15.78 32.21 3.22
N TYR A 512 15.50 32.21 1.91
CA TYR A 512 15.33 33.41 1.09
C TYR A 512 13.86 33.58 0.65
N GLU A 513 13.23 32.51 0.15
CA GLU A 513 11.93 32.58 -0.55
C GLU A 513 10.71 32.68 0.37
N PHE A 514 10.81 32.12 1.59
CA PHE A 514 9.65 31.92 2.47
C PHE A 514 8.81 33.17 2.69
N LYS A 515 9.44 34.32 2.97
CA LYS A 515 8.74 35.60 3.17
C LYS A 515 7.87 35.95 1.95
N PHE A 516 8.46 35.89 0.77
CA PHE A 516 7.80 36.31 -0.46
C PHE A 516 6.67 35.35 -0.82
N ASN A 517 6.93 34.04 -0.77
CA ASN A 517 5.92 33.04 -1.10
C ASN A 517 4.76 33.02 -0.09
N LEU A 518 5.03 33.16 1.21
CA LEU A 518 3.97 33.24 2.21
C LEU A 518 3.11 34.49 2.03
N ASN A 519 3.75 35.66 1.81
CA ASN A 519 3.00 36.91 1.60
C ASN A 519 2.15 36.85 0.33
N GLU A 520 2.65 36.25 -0.74
CA GLU A 520 1.89 36.06 -1.99
C GLU A 520 0.70 35.12 -1.76
N TYR A 521 0.90 34.02 -1.05
CA TYR A 521 -0.19 33.11 -0.67
C TYR A 521 -1.26 33.82 0.17
N LEU A 522 -0.88 34.57 1.21
CA LEU A 522 -1.82 35.28 2.09
C LEU A 522 -2.58 36.41 1.37
N ALA A 523 -2.02 36.94 0.28
CA ALA A 523 -2.67 37.92 -0.58
C ALA A 523 -3.55 37.30 -1.68
N ASN A 524 -3.49 35.97 -1.88
CA ASN A 524 -4.20 35.28 -2.94
C ASN A 524 -5.68 35.07 -2.58
N THR A 525 -6.55 35.95 -3.06
CA THR A 525 -7.99 35.90 -2.78
C THR A 525 -8.73 34.73 -3.41
N ARG A 526 -8.08 33.90 -4.26
CA ARG A 526 -8.66 32.61 -4.69
C ARG A 526 -8.69 31.60 -3.54
N MET A 527 -7.70 31.69 -2.65
CA MET A 527 -7.45 30.71 -1.59
C MET A 527 -7.79 31.26 -0.21
N VAL A 528 -7.42 32.52 0.05
CA VAL A 528 -7.51 33.15 1.37
C VAL A 528 -8.57 34.24 1.37
N ASP A 529 -9.50 34.20 2.33
CA ASP A 529 -10.41 35.32 2.59
C ASP A 529 -9.71 36.36 3.49
N PRO A 530 -9.38 37.56 2.98
CA PRO A 530 -8.70 38.58 3.76
C PRO A 530 -9.55 39.15 4.89
N ASN A 531 -10.87 38.89 4.94
CA ASN A 531 -11.71 39.30 6.07
C ASN A 531 -11.68 38.28 7.22
N VAL A 532 -11.22 37.07 6.95
CA VAL A 532 -11.18 35.96 7.92
C VAL A 532 -9.76 35.83 8.50
N VAL A 533 -8.73 35.90 7.65
CA VAL A 533 -7.35 35.77 8.11
C VAL A 533 -6.89 37.04 8.82
N ARG A 534 -6.35 36.86 10.03
CA ARG A 534 -5.89 37.97 10.89
C ARG A 534 -4.59 38.63 10.41
N TYR A 535 -3.70 37.87 9.79
CA TYR A 535 -2.36 38.31 9.42
C TYR A 535 -2.14 38.15 7.92
N HIS A 536 -1.73 39.21 7.23
CA HIS A 536 -1.63 39.21 5.77
C HIS A 536 -0.19 39.08 5.28
N THR A 537 0.79 39.21 6.18
CA THR A 537 2.21 39.07 5.87
C THR A 537 2.97 38.34 6.98
N LEU A 538 4.14 37.80 6.65
CA LEU A 538 5.12 37.32 7.62
C LEU A 538 5.52 38.42 8.61
N GLY A 539 5.55 39.67 8.17
CA GLY A 539 5.83 40.82 9.02
C GLY A 539 4.79 40.97 10.13
N ASP A 540 3.51 40.85 9.81
CA ASP A 540 2.43 40.94 10.79
C ASP A 540 2.52 39.78 11.81
N ILE A 541 2.82 38.57 11.34
CA ILE A 541 3.01 37.39 12.18
C ILE A 541 4.19 37.58 13.14
N VAL A 542 5.35 38.04 12.65
CA VAL A 542 6.52 38.31 13.50
C VAL A 542 6.22 39.42 14.51
N ASN A 543 5.53 40.48 14.09
CA ASN A 543 5.15 41.61 14.94
C ASN A 543 4.13 41.24 16.03
N SER A 544 3.34 40.17 15.84
CA SER A 544 2.46 39.64 16.89
C SER A 544 3.24 39.25 18.15
N GLY A 545 4.48 38.79 17.98
CA GLY A 545 5.37 38.33 19.05
C GLY A 545 4.98 37.01 19.71
N THR A 546 3.70 36.61 19.69
CA THR A 546 3.18 35.48 20.48
C THR A 546 2.43 34.43 19.68
N ASP A 547 1.89 34.75 18.51
CA ASP A 547 0.91 33.89 17.82
C ASP A 547 1.59 32.86 16.90
N PHE A 548 2.76 32.38 17.29
CA PHE A 548 3.55 31.36 16.62
C PHE A 548 4.48 30.67 17.64
N LEU A 549 5.07 29.53 17.26
CA LEU A 549 5.95 28.76 18.11
C LEU A 549 7.24 29.54 18.42
N GLN A 550 7.48 29.83 19.71
CA GLN A 550 8.56 30.75 20.11
C GLN A 550 9.97 30.29 19.72
N SER A 551 10.19 28.98 19.57
CA SER A 551 11.45 28.45 19.04
C SER A 551 11.75 28.89 17.60
N LEU A 552 10.74 29.30 16.83
CA LEU A 552 10.87 29.80 15.47
C LEU A 552 11.14 31.31 15.39
N LYS A 553 11.07 32.06 16.50
CA LYS A 553 11.17 33.53 16.51
C LYS A 553 12.38 34.07 15.75
N ASN A 554 13.55 33.48 15.97
CA ASN A 554 14.78 33.92 15.31
C ASN A 554 14.74 33.58 13.81
N THR A 555 14.24 32.40 13.44
CA THR A 555 14.11 31.96 12.05
C THR A 555 13.13 32.85 11.28
N LEU A 556 11.95 33.12 11.84
CA LEU A 556 10.94 33.97 11.20
C LEU A 556 11.43 35.42 11.09
N THR A 557 12.04 35.97 12.15
CA THR A 557 12.64 37.33 12.10
C THR A 557 13.72 37.42 11.02
N THR A 558 14.62 36.43 10.95
CA THR A 558 15.71 36.41 9.95
C THR A 558 15.15 36.36 8.53
N ARG A 559 14.18 35.47 8.27
CA ARG A 559 13.55 35.35 6.94
C ARG A 559 12.71 36.58 6.58
N ASN A 560 12.06 37.20 7.56
CA ASN A 560 11.34 38.46 7.35
C ASN A 560 12.30 39.62 6.99
N GLY A 561 13.55 39.56 7.47
CA GLY A 561 14.61 40.52 7.15
C GLY A 561 15.15 40.44 5.72
N ILE A 562 14.80 39.42 4.93
CA ILE A 562 15.18 39.35 3.52
C ILE A 562 14.41 40.41 2.74
N GLU A 563 15.14 41.34 2.11
CA GLU A 563 14.57 42.49 1.40
C GLU A 563 14.26 42.19 -0.08
N THR A 564 15.05 41.32 -0.72
CA THR A 564 14.93 41.04 -2.16
C THR A 564 15.45 39.66 -2.55
N LEU A 565 14.88 39.09 -3.60
CA LEU A 565 15.38 37.90 -4.29
C LEU A 565 16.29 38.26 -5.49
N GLU A 566 16.69 39.53 -5.62
CA GLU A 566 17.53 39.97 -6.75
C GLU A 566 19.03 39.83 -6.49
N THR A 567 19.43 39.35 -5.30
CA THR A 567 20.84 39.21 -4.93
C THR A 567 21.54 38.17 -5.81
N GLN A 568 22.83 38.40 -6.08
CA GLN A 568 23.62 37.46 -6.87
C GLN A 568 23.73 36.10 -6.16
N GLU A 569 23.86 36.10 -4.83
CA GLU A 569 23.89 34.88 -4.03
C GLU A 569 22.64 34.02 -4.22
N TYR A 570 21.45 34.61 -4.13
CA TYR A 570 20.19 33.88 -4.36
C TYR A 570 20.14 33.31 -5.77
N LYS A 571 20.48 34.11 -6.80
CA LYS A 571 20.48 33.68 -8.20
C LYS A 571 21.48 32.55 -8.46
N ASP A 572 22.66 32.61 -7.85
CA ASP A 572 23.68 31.57 -7.95
C ASP A 572 23.19 30.26 -7.30
N ILE A 573 22.55 30.33 -6.12
CA ILE A 573 21.96 29.15 -5.49
C ILE A 573 20.80 28.61 -6.36
N LEU A 574 19.92 29.46 -6.87
CA LEU A 574 18.78 29.03 -7.68
C LEU A 574 19.23 28.31 -8.96
N LEU A 575 20.21 28.85 -9.67
CA LEU A 575 20.61 28.36 -10.98
C LEU A 575 21.76 27.35 -10.90
N TYR A 576 22.86 27.70 -10.24
CA TYR A 576 24.10 26.91 -10.31
C TYR A 576 24.05 25.68 -9.39
N ARG A 577 23.54 25.77 -8.16
CA ARG A 577 23.36 24.58 -7.30
C ARG A 577 22.42 23.59 -7.97
N THR A 578 21.28 24.04 -8.48
CA THR A 578 20.30 23.17 -9.12
C THR A 578 20.92 22.44 -10.31
N LYS A 579 21.57 23.18 -11.21
CA LYS A 579 22.27 22.60 -12.35
C LYS A 579 23.38 21.63 -11.94
N LEU A 580 24.21 22.00 -10.95
CA LEU A 580 25.30 21.17 -10.44
C LEU A 580 24.76 19.85 -9.89
N THR A 581 23.73 19.90 -9.04
CA THR A 581 23.12 18.69 -8.46
C THR A 581 22.52 17.80 -9.54
N GLN A 582 21.75 18.36 -10.49
CA GLN A 582 21.16 17.61 -11.60
C GLN A 582 22.24 16.92 -12.44
N GLN A 583 23.28 17.66 -12.84
CA GLN A 583 24.36 17.12 -13.68
C GLN A 583 25.15 16.04 -12.95
N SER A 584 25.49 16.23 -11.67
CA SER A 584 26.19 15.24 -10.87
C SER A 584 25.40 13.93 -10.74
N LEU A 585 24.08 14.02 -10.46
CA LEU A 585 23.22 12.83 -10.33
C LEU A 585 23.02 12.13 -11.68
N LEU A 586 22.72 12.88 -12.74
CA LEU A 586 22.53 12.30 -14.07
C LEU A 586 23.81 11.68 -14.63
N GLN A 587 24.97 12.31 -14.38
CA GLN A 587 26.26 11.78 -14.80
C GLN A 587 26.52 10.41 -14.16
N VAL A 588 26.41 10.31 -12.83
CA VAL A 588 26.67 9.02 -12.15
C VAL A 588 25.69 7.93 -12.58
N MET A 589 24.42 8.30 -12.82
CA MET A 589 23.42 7.37 -13.35
C MET A 589 23.72 6.93 -14.78
N ALA A 590 24.17 7.84 -15.65
CA ALA A 590 24.51 7.54 -17.04
C ALA A 590 25.77 6.67 -17.15
N ASP A 591 26.85 7.06 -16.45
CA ASP A 591 28.14 6.36 -16.47
C ASP A 591 28.01 4.90 -16.02
N ASN A 592 27.07 4.62 -15.12
CA ASN A 592 26.84 3.28 -14.55
C ASN A 592 25.59 2.56 -15.08
N LYS A 593 24.85 3.19 -16.01
CA LYS A 593 23.58 2.70 -16.58
C LYS A 593 22.56 2.33 -15.50
N LEU A 594 22.30 3.25 -14.58
CA LEU A 594 21.44 3.01 -13.42
C LEU A 594 19.98 3.34 -13.70
N ASP A 595 19.07 2.58 -13.11
CA ASP A 595 17.64 2.90 -13.04
C ASP A 595 17.36 3.82 -11.85
N ALA A 596 18.06 3.63 -10.73
CA ALA A 596 17.92 4.45 -9.52
C ALA A 596 19.21 4.54 -8.71
N LEU A 597 19.30 5.57 -7.86
CA LEU A 597 20.26 5.67 -6.77
C LEU A 597 19.61 5.23 -5.46
N LEU A 598 20.37 4.55 -4.59
CA LEU A 598 19.93 4.01 -3.32
C LEU A 598 20.76 4.57 -2.16
N TYR A 599 20.11 5.00 -1.09
CA TYR A 599 20.74 5.50 0.14
C TYR A 599 19.74 5.42 1.31
N PRO A 600 20.17 5.53 2.59
CA PRO A 600 19.23 5.55 3.70
C PRO A 600 18.44 6.87 3.70
N SER A 601 17.13 6.81 3.97
CA SER A 601 16.29 8.02 4.03
C SER A 601 16.73 8.97 5.15
N THR A 602 17.30 8.43 6.22
CA THR A 602 17.86 9.19 7.35
C THR A 602 19.18 8.58 7.81
N SER A 603 20.14 9.41 8.25
CA SER A 603 21.46 8.93 8.72
C SER A 603 21.45 8.27 10.11
N GLY A 604 20.33 8.34 10.81
CA GLY A 604 20.14 7.82 12.16
C GLY A 604 18.66 7.59 12.46
N PRO A 605 18.33 6.93 13.59
CA PRO A 605 16.97 6.80 14.08
C PRO A 605 16.42 8.14 14.60
N THR A 606 15.10 8.20 14.80
CA THR A 606 14.48 9.42 15.34
C THR A 606 15.11 9.84 16.68
N GLY A 607 15.18 11.16 16.89
CA GLY A 607 15.95 11.78 17.97
C GLY A 607 17.44 11.96 17.67
N SER A 608 17.92 11.47 16.51
CA SER A 608 19.25 11.76 15.96
C SER A 608 19.14 12.67 14.73
N SER A 609 20.30 13.08 14.18
CA SER A 609 20.34 13.80 12.91
C SER A 609 19.74 12.93 11.78
N SER A 610 18.84 13.53 10.99
CA SER A 610 18.31 12.93 9.76
C SER A 610 19.33 12.91 8.61
N GLY A 611 20.46 13.63 8.74
CA GLY A 611 21.55 13.62 7.76
C GLY A 611 21.39 14.66 6.66
N SER A 612 22.17 14.51 5.59
CA SER A 612 22.24 15.49 4.48
C SER A 612 21.67 14.98 3.16
N ALA A 613 21.19 13.73 3.12
CA ALA A 613 20.52 13.15 1.94
C ALA A 613 19.28 13.97 1.52
N ASN A 614 18.71 14.74 2.46
CA ASN A 614 17.59 15.64 2.22
C ASN A 614 17.90 16.80 1.24
N ARG A 615 19.14 16.94 0.78
CA ARG A 615 19.57 17.91 -0.24
C ARG A 615 19.63 17.33 -1.65
N LEU A 616 19.55 16.00 -1.84
CA LEU A 616 19.68 15.40 -3.16
C LEU A 616 18.44 15.69 -4.03
N SER A 617 17.33 15.00 -3.75
CA SER A 617 16.08 15.16 -4.51
C SER A 617 15.53 16.60 -4.50
N PRO A 618 15.53 17.35 -3.38
CA PRO A 618 15.02 18.71 -3.40
C PRO A 618 15.88 19.71 -4.17
N PHE A 619 17.22 19.56 -4.19
CA PHE A 619 18.05 20.49 -4.96
C PHE A 619 18.12 20.14 -6.45
N SER A 620 17.87 18.89 -6.82
CA SER A 620 17.76 18.49 -8.24
C SER A 620 16.35 18.67 -8.81
N GLY A 621 15.34 18.62 -7.95
CA GLY A 621 13.93 18.52 -8.35
C GLY A 621 13.51 17.13 -8.84
N PHE A 622 14.36 16.11 -8.65
CA PHE A 622 14.11 14.74 -9.12
C PHE A 622 13.22 13.97 -8.12
N PRO A 623 12.51 12.92 -8.57
CA PRO A 623 11.64 12.16 -7.69
C PRO A 623 12.44 11.24 -6.78
N ALA A 624 11.88 10.97 -5.60
CA ALA A 624 12.42 9.99 -4.66
C ALA A 624 11.29 9.28 -3.90
N ILE A 625 11.48 7.99 -3.62
CA ILE A 625 10.55 7.18 -2.82
C ILE A 625 11.28 6.65 -1.59
N SER A 626 10.77 6.96 -0.41
CA SER A 626 11.20 6.31 0.84
C SER A 626 10.32 5.07 1.08
N VAL A 627 10.93 3.92 1.34
CA VAL A 627 10.25 2.66 1.69
C VAL A 627 10.84 2.05 2.97
N PRO A 628 10.05 1.33 3.78
CA PRO A 628 10.53 0.71 5.02
C PRO A 628 11.64 -0.31 4.78
N ALA A 629 12.78 -0.17 5.47
CA ALA A 629 13.92 -1.08 5.38
C ALA A 629 14.10 -1.96 6.62
N GLY A 630 13.38 -1.66 7.70
CA GLY A 630 13.40 -2.44 8.94
C GLY A 630 13.49 -1.53 10.17
N PHE A 631 13.98 -2.10 11.26
CA PHE A 631 14.04 -1.46 12.57
C PHE A 631 15.44 -1.59 13.16
N VAL A 632 15.91 -0.53 13.82
CA VAL A 632 17.11 -0.61 14.67
C VAL A 632 16.76 -1.25 16.01
N SER A 633 17.77 -1.62 16.79
CA SER A 633 17.62 -2.39 18.05
C SER A 633 16.68 -1.73 19.06
N ALA A 634 16.54 -0.41 19.02
CA ALA A 634 15.62 0.37 19.85
C ALA A 634 14.14 0.32 19.39
N GLY A 635 13.78 -0.52 18.43
CA GLY A 635 12.42 -0.61 17.89
C GLY A 635 11.99 0.57 17.02
N THR A 636 12.95 1.42 16.61
CA THR A 636 12.69 2.58 15.75
C THR A 636 12.85 2.20 14.27
N PRO A 637 11.89 2.52 13.40
CA PRO A 637 12.01 2.21 11.98
C PRO A 637 13.03 3.09 11.25
N ILE A 638 13.59 2.54 10.19
CA ILE A 638 14.44 3.22 9.21
C ILE A 638 13.95 2.83 7.82
N GLY A 639 13.87 3.83 6.94
CA GLY A 639 13.64 3.63 5.50
C GLY A 639 14.92 3.72 4.68
N ILE A 640 14.84 3.16 3.48
CA ILE A 640 15.75 3.46 2.37
C ILE A 640 15.04 4.32 1.34
N GLU A 641 15.81 5.09 0.60
CA GLU A 641 15.34 6.00 -0.43
C GLU A 641 15.89 5.60 -1.80
N LEU A 642 14.98 5.50 -2.77
CA LEU A 642 15.30 5.35 -4.19
C LEU A 642 15.09 6.69 -4.88
N LEU A 643 16.13 7.22 -5.53
CA LEU A 643 16.10 8.46 -6.31
C LEU A 643 16.23 8.16 -7.80
N GLY A 644 15.35 8.76 -8.60
CA GLY A 644 15.24 8.53 -10.05
C GLY A 644 15.55 9.77 -10.89
N ARG A 645 15.35 9.65 -12.20
CA ARG A 645 15.39 10.79 -13.14
C ARG A 645 14.08 11.58 -13.07
N PRO A 646 14.06 12.84 -13.54
CA PRO A 646 12.83 13.61 -13.59
C PRO A 646 11.78 12.91 -14.45
N TYR A 647 10.58 12.78 -13.91
CA TYR A 647 9.42 12.10 -14.51
C TYR A 647 9.58 10.56 -14.68
N GLU A 648 10.49 9.92 -13.93
CA GLU A 648 10.62 8.45 -13.85
C GLU A 648 10.03 7.87 -12.55
N GLU A 649 9.00 8.48 -11.98
CA GLU A 649 8.29 7.96 -10.79
C GLU A 649 7.80 6.53 -11.01
N GLY A 650 7.34 6.18 -12.22
CA GLY A 650 6.94 4.82 -12.56
C GLY A 650 8.06 3.80 -12.38
N THR A 651 9.29 4.12 -12.81
CA THR A 651 10.47 3.26 -12.57
C THR A 651 10.73 3.10 -11.08
N LEU A 652 10.65 4.19 -10.30
CA LEU A 652 10.85 4.12 -8.86
C LEU A 652 9.77 3.29 -8.16
N ILE A 653 8.50 3.43 -8.56
CA ILE A 653 7.38 2.64 -8.04
C ILE A 653 7.59 1.17 -8.33
N LYS A 654 8.03 0.81 -9.53
CA LYS A 654 8.37 -0.56 -9.91
C LYS A 654 9.45 -1.18 -9.01
N LEU A 655 10.55 -0.46 -8.79
CA LEU A 655 11.64 -0.94 -7.94
C LEU A 655 11.22 -1.01 -6.47
N ALA A 656 10.54 0.02 -5.98
CA ALA A 656 10.06 0.12 -4.60
C ALA A 656 9.04 -0.97 -4.26
N TYR A 657 8.08 -1.23 -5.17
CA TYR A 657 7.06 -2.25 -4.98
C TYR A 657 7.67 -3.65 -4.97
N SER A 658 8.57 -3.97 -5.92
CA SER A 658 9.29 -5.25 -5.92
C SER A 658 10.08 -5.47 -4.61
N TYR A 659 10.77 -4.43 -4.11
CA TYR A 659 11.45 -4.49 -2.82
C TYR A 659 10.50 -4.69 -1.64
N GLU A 660 9.40 -3.93 -1.59
CA GLU A 660 8.37 -4.04 -0.54
C GLU A 660 7.78 -5.45 -0.49
N GLN A 661 7.39 -6.01 -1.64
CA GLN A 661 6.77 -7.33 -1.74
C GLN A 661 7.75 -8.48 -1.46
N ALA A 662 9.05 -8.25 -1.60
CA ALA A 662 10.06 -9.24 -1.24
C ALA A 662 10.38 -9.26 0.27
N THR A 663 10.08 -8.18 0.99
CA THR A 663 10.59 -7.97 2.35
C THR A 663 9.52 -7.79 3.41
N HIS A 664 8.42 -7.11 3.10
CA HIS A 664 7.34 -6.76 4.03
C HIS A 664 7.87 -6.21 5.38
N ASN A 665 8.88 -5.35 5.33
CA ASN A 665 9.58 -4.84 6.52
C ASN A 665 8.69 -4.02 7.47
N ARG A 666 7.61 -3.44 6.97
CA ARG A 666 6.67 -2.65 7.78
C ARG A 666 6.04 -3.55 8.86
N LYS A 667 5.90 -3.00 10.07
CA LYS A 667 5.13 -3.59 11.18
C LYS A 667 4.27 -2.51 11.81
N ALA A 668 3.04 -2.81 12.19
CA ALA A 668 2.20 -1.86 12.92
C ALA A 668 2.79 -1.53 14.32
N PRO A 669 2.65 -0.30 14.82
CA PRO A 669 3.10 0.08 16.17
C PRO A 669 2.20 -0.54 17.25
N GLU A 670 2.80 -1.09 18.30
CA GLU A 670 2.08 -1.72 19.43
C GLU A 670 1.34 -0.71 20.33
N SER A 671 1.67 0.58 20.25
CA SER A 671 1.09 1.63 21.10
C SER A 671 -0.38 1.96 20.79
N VAL A 672 -0.89 1.48 19.66
CA VAL A 672 -2.24 1.77 19.13
C VAL A 672 -2.89 0.49 18.61
N PRO A 673 -3.18 -0.48 19.50
CA PRO A 673 -3.70 -1.79 19.12
C PRO A 673 -5.07 -1.68 18.44
N GLU A 674 -5.61 -2.82 18.02
CA GLU A 674 -6.97 -2.89 17.50
C GLU A 674 -7.97 -2.44 18.57
N LEU A 675 -9.03 -1.75 18.15
CA LEU A 675 -10.14 -1.45 19.03
C LEU A 675 -11.01 -2.70 19.16
N ALA A 676 -11.45 -3.04 20.38
CA ALA A 676 -12.45 -4.07 20.54
C ALA A 676 -13.70 -3.69 19.74
N ALA A 677 -14.30 -4.66 19.03
CA ALA A 677 -15.54 -4.45 18.31
C ALA A 677 -16.57 -3.80 19.25
N ALA A 678 -17.17 -2.69 18.84
CA ALA A 678 -18.24 -2.07 19.59
C ALA A 678 -19.37 -3.10 19.77
N GLU A 679 -19.87 -3.29 20.99
CA GLU A 679 -21.07 -4.10 21.19
C GLU A 679 -22.18 -3.51 20.31
N PRO A 680 -22.88 -4.34 19.51
CA PRO A 680 -23.95 -3.84 18.66
C PRO A 680 -24.97 -3.13 19.55
N ALA A 681 -25.27 -1.88 19.22
CA ALA A 681 -26.30 -1.12 19.91
C ALA A 681 -27.59 -1.97 19.95
N PRO A 682 -28.27 -2.07 21.10
CA PRO A 682 -29.51 -2.82 21.18
C PRO A 682 -30.47 -2.28 20.12
N GLN A 683 -30.92 -3.17 19.24
CA GLN A 683 -31.91 -2.79 18.23
C GLN A 683 -33.19 -2.28 18.93
N PRO A 684 -33.81 -1.20 18.42
CA PRO A 684 -34.99 -0.59 19.04
C PRO A 684 -36.20 -1.51 19.13
#